data_AF-A0A4R1K5W7-F1
#
_entry.id   AF-A0A4R1K5W7-F1
#
_cell.length_a   1.000
_cell.length_b   1.000
_cell.length_c   1.000
_cell.angle_alpha   90.00
_cell.angle_beta   90.00
_cell.angle_gamma   90.00
#
_symmetry.space_group_name_H-M   'P 1'
#
loop_
_entity.id
_entity.type
_entity.pdbx_description
1 polymer ?
#
loop_
_entity_poly.entity_id
_entity_poly.type
_entity_poly.pdbx_seq_one_letter_code
_entity_poly.pdbx_strand_id
1 'polypeptide(L)'
;MRKLLLLLTLIVLSAPAAFAADVTKSNPDSSKECAFCHYEWMPQFLYDLKGTEVVDYQKEKVVASDKMCFSCHNGSVADSRIRVWSGEMHKLTDKIPEHMKIPGNLPLEKGKIACRTCHSAHSTGDPKNDKIDKSVFLRMENNNSELCVACHKEIGKDGNISHPLKAPQSGYENMAKEVRSRYGKLGSKGQVVCESCHTPHSPKETKLLIESLTDSKICGVCHEGVVDAKSGEYIKGMLTHPVNIKHTKQSDMLEMIKSGGIYTKDSKVICSTCHSTHKAKADGLLVTENSDNKLCYTCHNNKKEIAGGKHDMLTAKGFRTKDGKSAQQAGTCGSCHAPHGWSAGFAGEGDLLTKGCVSCHTEGAVGAKKIIDTKKFNHPVGKGLKKDMQKNEKLPLFAKIVRFFTTMGSDQSKTDVNCSTCHDIHGKNPNALRIGVENGTLCITCHKEKEMIAKTSHGDKKNEKSCMSCHKVHNSDSERLLTVAVNDGCLDCHKVGGSGEKKLIGEHSHPVNMKTKMQMTGDFKLTKDGTFTCVSCHDPHKQSKKGTVKDFMRGGFADQDSFCSACHQTQKEIAGTDHDMRKTDKEAVCASCHSVHNAKTPVNMMTVEYAYKTKDDNCIACHNPKGHADKKTVSGGHKTGKIDKYQKYEKNLTKDKDGNYYIYCSTCHTVHSNGPKKGAEGTVQNSFLDKKLMSKGGFCAGCHEDKQSFDKSPHNVNKFEKNTEKVNKLKAANDTCGACHEVHGNGGYYLFDKSMGKDFEKICASCHSDSGIASKTAITSSHKMNVKPKKNMDIYLQDGNIVCATCHEPHGPEKGMLRDMGEKNICFACHEDQKLVDMTKHNLAKLDYLNENDKKKAAANVCYACHTPHNFHKENRLMWAYKPNGKEPFAFEMCSDCHKTDGVGYKKIPVETAHDRIFKIFPYREKFKENLFNDKGLVSAEGSITCQSCHNPHVWKAGGSMTAAYNVEGDPTNSFLKSGVKDKFCAVCHGETQAKDLFDKYHDKTFRDGRSQLNRKMLEAEVLKNLFEIQRNLEKIEGAK
;
A
#
# COMPACT_ATOMS: atom_id res chain seq x y z
N MET A 1 44.99 36.89 -48.83
CA MET A 1 44.68 36.22 -50.11
C MET A 1 45.77 36.50 -51.13
N ARG A 2 46.52 35.44 -51.44
CA ARG A 2 46.76 35.00 -52.82
C ARG A 2 47.32 36.04 -53.80
N LYS A 3 48.48 36.64 -53.49
CA LYS A 3 49.49 37.06 -54.50
C LYS A 3 50.85 37.40 -53.86
N LEU A 4 50.91 37.59 -52.55
CA LEU A 4 52.17 37.80 -51.81
C LEU A 4 52.83 36.51 -51.27
N LEU A 5 52.13 35.36 -51.31
CA LEU A 5 52.62 34.07 -50.81
C LEU A 5 53.18 33.14 -51.92
N LEU A 6 53.23 33.61 -53.16
CA LEU A 6 53.63 32.83 -54.36
C LEU A 6 54.98 33.27 -54.95
N LEU A 7 55.56 34.38 -54.48
CA LEU A 7 56.91 34.82 -54.87
C LEU A 7 58.00 34.33 -53.89
N LEU A 8 57.63 33.91 -52.68
CA LEU A 8 58.55 33.35 -51.68
C LEU A 8 58.85 31.86 -51.88
N THR A 9 58.14 31.19 -52.80
CA THR A 9 58.23 29.74 -53.04
C THR A 9 58.99 29.35 -54.31
N LEU A 10 59.54 30.30 -55.09
CA LEU A 10 60.29 30.00 -56.32
C LEU A 10 61.78 30.40 -56.33
N ILE A 11 62.31 30.98 -55.25
CA ILE A 11 63.72 31.45 -55.19
C ILE A 11 64.60 30.55 -54.28
N VAL A 12 64.05 29.51 -53.65
CA VAL A 12 64.82 28.56 -52.81
C VAL A 12 65.28 27.31 -53.60
N LEU A 13 65.07 27.28 -54.92
CA LEU A 13 65.42 26.17 -55.81
C LEU A 13 66.44 26.60 -56.88
N SER A 14 67.66 26.93 -56.44
CA SER A 14 68.87 26.89 -57.28
C SER A 14 70.12 26.92 -56.41
N ALA A 15 70.81 25.78 -56.36
CA ALA A 15 72.04 25.41 -55.63
C ALA A 15 73.25 26.36 -55.83
N PRO A 16 74.44 26.21 -55.17
CA PRO A 16 74.91 25.07 -54.37
C PRO A 16 75.68 25.41 -53.06
N ALA A 17 76.11 24.33 -52.41
CA ALA A 17 76.91 24.22 -51.20
C ALA A 17 78.22 25.05 -51.19
N ALA A 18 78.51 25.67 -50.05
CA ALA A 18 79.86 26.02 -49.61
C ALA A 18 79.86 26.31 -48.11
N PHE A 19 79.86 25.26 -47.27
CA PHE A 19 80.51 25.20 -45.95
C PHE A 19 80.53 23.72 -45.54
N ALA A 20 81.28 22.91 -46.28
CA ALA A 20 81.82 21.66 -45.75
C ALA A 20 83.23 22.00 -45.26
N ALA A 21 83.40 22.08 -43.94
CA ALA A 21 84.72 21.95 -43.36
C ALA A 21 85.22 20.54 -43.70
N ASP A 22 86.42 20.51 -44.27
CA ASP A 22 87.19 19.34 -44.65
C ASP A 22 87.37 18.40 -43.44
N VAL A 23 86.69 17.25 -43.49
CA VAL A 23 87.04 16.06 -42.69
C VAL A 23 87.27 14.92 -43.68
N THR A 24 88.09 15.15 -44.71
CA THR A 24 88.69 14.11 -45.52
C THR A 24 90.17 13.96 -45.18
N LYS A 25 90.47 13.54 -43.94
CA LYS A 25 91.78 12.99 -43.58
C LYS A 25 91.78 12.24 -42.24
N SER A 26 91.06 11.12 -42.22
CA SER A 26 91.41 9.95 -41.39
C SER A 26 90.55 8.77 -41.83
N ASN A 27 91.03 7.99 -42.80
CA ASN A 27 90.75 6.56 -42.72
C ASN A 27 91.63 6.07 -41.57
N PRO A 28 91.08 5.69 -40.39
CA PRO A 28 91.89 5.00 -39.42
C PRO A 28 92.37 3.73 -40.10
N ASP A 29 93.69 3.52 -40.07
CA ASP A 29 94.30 2.28 -40.49
C ASP A 29 93.74 1.18 -39.58
N SER A 30 92.70 0.49 -40.04
CA SER A 30 91.97 -0.52 -39.27
C SER A 30 92.90 -1.60 -38.72
N SER A 31 94.06 -1.79 -39.34
CA SER A 31 95.14 -2.68 -38.89
C SER A 31 95.69 -2.30 -37.50
N LYS A 32 95.77 -1.00 -37.17
CA LYS A 32 96.26 -0.51 -35.86
C LYS A 32 95.21 -0.60 -34.75
N GLU A 33 93.94 -0.48 -35.09
CA GLU A 33 92.82 -0.66 -34.15
C GLU A 33 92.59 -2.16 -33.86
N CYS A 34 92.75 -3.03 -34.86
CA CYS A 34 92.66 -4.49 -34.71
C CYS A 34 93.82 -5.08 -33.87
N ALA A 35 95.01 -4.47 -33.93
CA ALA A 35 96.21 -4.89 -33.21
C ALA A 35 96.06 -4.88 -31.67
N PHE A 36 95.15 -4.08 -31.12
CA PHE A 36 94.93 -4.03 -29.66
C PHE A 36 94.32 -5.31 -29.09
N CYS A 37 93.52 -6.01 -29.91
CA CYS A 37 92.86 -7.27 -29.54
C CYS A 37 93.47 -8.49 -30.23
N HIS A 38 94.10 -8.29 -31.39
CA HIS A 38 94.93 -9.26 -32.08
C HIS A 38 96.39 -8.81 -32.04
N TYR A 39 96.98 -8.72 -30.83
CA TYR A 39 98.38 -8.31 -30.64
C TYR A 39 99.34 -9.19 -31.46
N GLU A 40 98.98 -10.46 -31.70
CA GLU A 40 99.66 -11.40 -32.59
C GLU A 40 99.75 -10.95 -34.07
N TRP A 41 98.94 -9.96 -34.49
CA TRP A 41 98.96 -9.38 -35.84
C TRP A 41 99.81 -8.12 -35.93
N MET A 42 100.38 -7.66 -34.81
CA MET A 42 101.31 -6.55 -34.79
C MET A 42 102.66 -6.99 -35.36
N PRO A 43 103.21 -6.27 -36.36
CA PRO A 43 104.51 -6.61 -36.94
C PRO A 43 105.64 -6.70 -35.91
N GLN A 44 105.51 -6.00 -34.78
CA GLN A 44 106.49 -5.98 -33.69
C GLN A 44 106.57 -7.30 -32.90
N PHE A 45 105.53 -8.15 -32.95
CA PHE A 45 105.50 -9.48 -32.34
C PHE A 45 105.70 -10.62 -33.36
N LEU A 46 105.98 -10.28 -34.63
CA LEU A 46 106.24 -11.20 -35.74
C LEU A 46 107.63 -10.91 -36.32
N TYR A 47 108.67 -11.54 -35.76
CA TYR A 47 110.01 -11.49 -36.34
C TYR A 47 110.28 -12.79 -37.12
N ASP A 48 110.42 -12.69 -38.44
CA ASP A 48 110.81 -13.83 -39.30
C ASP A 48 109.90 -15.07 -39.23
N LEU A 49 108.58 -14.87 -39.05
CA LEU A 49 107.58 -15.93 -38.90
C LEU A 49 107.86 -16.88 -37.72
N LYS A 50 108.53 -16.38 -36.68
CA LYS A 50 108.72 -17.05 -35.39
C LYS A 50 108.20 -16.14 -34.29
N GLY A 51 107.68 -16.77 -33.23
CA GLY A 51 107.13 -16.08 -32.07
C GLY A 51 108.24 -15.44 -31.25
N THR A 52 107.87 -14.68 -30.24
CA THR A 52 108.81 -14.10 -29.26
C THR A 52 108.85 -14.97 -28.00
N GLU A 53 109.82 -14.76 -27.11
CA GLU A 53 109.86 -15.46 -25.80
C GLU A 53 108.61 -15.21 -24.93
N VAL A 54 107.85 -14.16 -25.22
CA VAL A 54 106.63 -13.77 -24.49
C VAL A 54 105.35 -14.26 -25.20
N VAL A 55 105.43 -14.58 -26.50
CA VAL A 55 104.27 -14.90 -27.35
C VAL A 55 104.65 -15.96 -28.39
N ASP A 56 104.09 -17.17 -28.25
CA ASP A 56 104.32 -18.29 -29.18
C ASP A 56 103.78 -18.03 -30.60
N TYR A 57 104.45 -18.62 -31.60
CA TYR A 57 104.01 -18.52 -33.01
C TYR A 57 102.78 -19.38 -33.29
N GLN A 58 101.62 -18.75 -33.52
CA GLN A 58 100.39 -19.44 -33.91
C GLN A 58 100.30 -19.61 -35.45
N LYS A 59 100.42 -20.86 -35.93
CA LYS A 59 100.34 -21.19 -37.37
C LYS A 59 98.92 -21.10 -37.96
N GLU A 60 97.88 -21.20 -37.12
CA GLU A 60 96.50 -21.11 -37.58
C GLU A 60 95.92 -19.73 -37.26
N LYS A 61 95.22 -19.11 -38.22
CA LYS A 61 94.46 -17.88 -37.97
C LYS A 61 93.27 -18.19 -37.06
N VAL A 62 93.44 -18.10 -35.74
CA VAL A 62 92.39 -18.41 -34.76
C VAL A 62 91.41 -17.23 -34.62
N VAL A 63 90.76 -16.87 -35.72
CA VAL A 63 89.70 -15.84 -35.71
C VAL A 63 88.36 -16.56 -35.52
N ALA A 64 87.74 -16.33 -34.36
CA ALA A 64 86.42 -16.83 -33.96
C ALA A 64 86.33 -18.26 -33.39
N SER A 65 87.23 -18.64 -32.48
CA SER A 65 87.02 -19.79 -31.59
C SER A 65 86.12 -19.42 -30.40
N ASP A 66 85.44 -20.40 -29.79
CA ASP A 66 84.56 -20.16 -28.63
C ASP A 66 85.28 -19.49 -27.45
N LYS A 67 86.55 -19.84 -27.21
CA LYS A 67 87.40 -19.22 -26.17
C LYS A 67 87.68 -17.74 -26.47
N MET A 68 87.83 -17.37 -27.74
CA MET A 68 88.02 -15.98 -28.16
C MET A 68 86.72 -15.18 -28.07
N CYS A 69 85.57 -15.77 -28.42
CA CYS A 69 84.28 -15.14 -28.17
C CYS A 69 84.07 -14.91 -26.66
N PHE A 70 84.44 -15.88 -25.83
CA PHE A 70 84.35 -15.77 -24.37
C PHE A 70 85.24 -14.63 -23.81
N SER A 71 86.45 -14.41 -24.34
CA SER A 71 87.35 -13.35 -23.84
C SER A 71 86.79 -11.93 -24.03
N CYS A 72 85.95 -11.70 -25.04
CA CYS A 72 85.25 -10.43 -25.21
C CYS A 72 84.02 -10.31 -24.30
N HIS A 73 83.34 -11.44 -24.07
CA HIS A 73 82.12 -11.52 -23.28
C HIS A 73 82.32 -11.71 -21.79
N ASN A 74 83.56 -11.90 -21.33
CA ASN A 74 83.91 -12.18 -19.93
C ASN A 74 83.90 -10.94 -19.02
N GLY A 75 83.45 -9.79 -19.54
CA GLY A 75 83.47 -8.50 -18.86
C GLY A 75 84.58 -7.55 -19.32
N SER A 76 85.50 -8.00 -20.19
CA SER A 76 86.59 -7.14 -20.71
C SER A 76 86.10 -6.12 -21.75
N VAL A 77 85.11 -6.47 -22.58
CA VAL A 77 84.46 -5.55 -23.54
C VAL A 77 82.99 -5.36 -23.18
N ALA A 78 82.29 -6.45 -22.86
CA ALA A 78 80.97 -6.43 -22.23
C ALA A 78 80.78 -7.74 -21.47
N ASP A 79 80.12 -7.74 -20.31
CA ASP A 79 79.80 -8.98 -19.61
C ASP A 79 78.46 -9.53 -20.08
N SER A 80 78.48 -10.61 -20.86
CA SER A 80 77.27 -11.35 -21.21
C SER A 80 77.41 -12.85 -21.00
N ARG A 81 78.32 -13.26 -20.11
CA ARG A 81 78.53 -14.67 -19.74
C ARG A 81 77.24 -15.34 -19.31
N ILE A 82 76.47 -14.65 -18.46
CA ILE A 82 75.17 -15.11 -17.98
C ILE A 82 74.20 -15.34 -19.14
N ARG A 83 74.24 -14.50 -20.19
CA ARG A 83 73.25 -14.57 -21.27
C ARG A 83 73.59 -15.54 -22.40
N VAL A 84 74.86 -15.86 -22.59
CA VAL A 84 75.34 -16.68 -23.71
C VAL A 84 75.76 -18.07 -23.24
N TRP A 85 76.40 -18.17 -22.07
CA TRP A 85 76.95 -19.43 -21.54
C TRP A 85 76.26 -19.95 -20.28
N SER A 86 75.32 -19.22 -19.67
CA SER A 86 74.53 -19.73 -18.53
C SER A 86 73.13 -20.16 -18.98
N GLY A 87 72.96 -21.45 -19.27
CA GLY A 87 71.70 -22.05 -19.72
C GLY A 87 71.80 -22.80 -21.05
N GLU A 88 70.65 -23.17 -21.62
CA GLU A 88 70.62 -23.77 -22.96
C GLU A 88 70.96 -22.72 -24.04
N MET A 89 71.48 -23.19 -25.16
CA MET A 89 71.67 -22.38 -26.37
C MET A 89 71.18 -23.16 -27.58
N HIS A 90 70.93 -22.47 -28.69
CA HIS A 90 70.68 -23.12 -29.96
C HIS A 90 71.83 -24.09 -30.22
N LYS A 91 71.49 -25.38 -30.40
CA LYS A 91 72.49 -26.44 -30.44
C LYS A 91 73.51 -26.17 -31.53
N LEU A 92 74.78 -26.06 -31.12
CA LEU A 92 75.93 -26.08 -32.01
C LEU A 92 76.13 -27.56 -32.40
N THR A 93 75.60 -27.96 -33.54
CA THR A 93 75.43 -29.38 -33.86
C THR A 93 76.66 -29.99 -34.50
N ASP A 94 76.99 -31.24 -34.16
CA ASP A 94 77.99 -32.03 -34.90
C ASP A 94 77.54 -32.45 -36.31
N LYS A 95 76.22 -32.47 -36.56
CA LYS A 95 75.61 -32.84 -37.85
C LYS A 95 74.35 -32.01 -38.11
N ILE A 96 74.27 -31.41 -39.30
CA ILE A 96 73.10 -30.65 -39.75
C ILE A 96 71.97 -31.64 -40.15
N PRO A 97 70.71 -31.42 -39.72
CA PRO A 97 69.58 -32.29 -40.09
C PRO A 97 69.32 -32.32 -41.60
N GLU A 98 68.93 -33.47 -42.15
CA GLU A 98 68.73 -33.66 -43.61
C GLU A 98 67.65 -32.73 -44.22
N HIS A 99 66.65 -32.36 -43.43
CA HIS A 99 65.59 -31.43 -43.84
C HIS A 99 66.00 -29.95 -43.75
N MET A 100 67.23 -29.64 -43.31
CA MET A 100 67.72 -28.28 -43.11
C MET A 100 68.90 -27.98 -44.03
N LYS A 101 68.81 -26.90 -44.79
CA LYS A 101 69.89 -26.42 -45.66
C LYS A 101 70.42 -25.09 -45.15
N ILE A 102 71.69 -25.05 -44.76
CA ILE A 102 72.35 -23.83 -44.32
C ILE A 102 72.83 -23.04 -45.55
N PRO A 103 72.45 -21.76 -45.70
CA PRO A 103 72.94 -20.92 -46.80
C PRO A 103 74.46 -20.76 -46.79
N GLY A 104 75.09 -20.71 -47.98
CA GLY A 104 76.55 -20.66 -48.12
C GLY A 104 77.22 -19.41 -47.55
N ASN A 105 76.46 -18.33 -47.31
CA ASN A 105 76.93 -17.11 -46.66
C ASN A 105 77.03 -17.22 -45.12
N LEU A 106 76.59 -18.32 -44.53
CA LEU A 106 76.74 -18.62 -43.11
C LEU A 106 77.84 -19.70 -42.92
N PRO A 107 79.03 -19.34 -42.39
CA PRO A 107 80.18 -20.24 -42.40
C PRO A 107 80.04 -21.35 -41.35
N LEU A 108 80.37 -22.57 -41.76
CA LEU A 108 80.43 -23.73 -40.87
C LEU A 108 81.86 -23.95 -40.37
N GLU A 109 82.01 -24.55 -39.20
CA GLU A 109 83.32 -24.98 -38.66
C GLU A 109 83.44 -26.49 -38.76
N LYS A 110 84.33 -26.98 -39.63
CA LYS A 110 84.49 -28.43 -39.89
C LYS A 110 83.14 -29.14 -40.18
N GLY A 111 82.26 -28.48 -40.93
CA GLY A 111 80.91 -28.98 -41.28
C GLY A 111 79.84 -28.80 -40.19
N LYS A 112 80.17 -28.15 -39.07
CA LYS A 112 79.31 -27.96 -37.90
C LYS A 112 78.83 -26.51 -37.78
N ILE A 113 77.66 -26.34 -37.14
CA ILE A 113 77.18 -25.02 -36.74
C ILE A 113 77.98 -24.59 -35.51
N ALA A 114 78.64 -23.43 -35.60
CA ALA A 114 79.43 -22.83 -34.52
C ALA A 114 78.96 -21.39 -34.24
N CYS A 115 79.45 -20.76 -33.17
CA CYS A 115 79.10 -19.37 -32.84
C CYS A 115 79.27 -18.42 -34.05
N ARG A 116 80.35 -18.63 -34.81
CA ARG A 116 80.68 -17.87 -36.03
C ARG A 116 79.73 -18.08 -37.20
N THR A 117 78.86 -19.10 -37.16
CA THR A 117 77.87 -19.35 -38.23
C THR A 117 76.81 -18.26 -38.22
N CYS A 118 76.37 -17.83 -37.03
CA CYS A 118 75.37 -16.78 -36.84
C CYS A 118 76.02 -15.41 -36.59
N HIS A 119 77.17 -15.39 -35.91
CA HIS A 119 77.83 -14.17 -35.45
C HIS A 119 79.09 -13.82 -36.24
N SER A 120 79.40 -12.53 -36.27
CA SER A 120 80.66 -11.95 -36.72
C SER A 120 81.26 -11.12 -35.60
N ALA A 121 82.56 -11.29 -35.35
CA ALA A 121 83.32 -10.44 -34.42
C ALA A 121 83.62 -9.05 -35.03
N HIS A 122 83.34 -8.85 -36.33
CA HIS A 122 83.61 -7.63 -37.09
C HIS A 122 82.32 -7.11 -37.75
N SER A 123 82.26 -5.79 -38.01
CA SER A 123 81.08 -5.13 -38.59
C SER A 123 80.62 -5.81 -39.88
N THR A 124 79.32 -5.83 -40.09
CA THR A 124 78.66 -6.63 -41.15
C THR A 124 78.64 -5.94 -42.51
N GLY A 125 79.33 -4.81 -42.64
CA GLY A 125 79.37 -3.99 -43.86
C GLY A 125 78.39 -2.82 -43.86
N ASP A 126 77.67 -2.55 -42.75
CA ASP A 126 76.87 -1.31 -42.54
C ASP A 126 77.33 -0.55 -41.27
N PRO A 127 78.35 0.31 -41.38
CA PRO A 127 78.97 0.99 -40.24
C PRO A 127 78.06 1.98 -39.49
N LYS A 128 76.94 2.43 -40.08
CA LYS A 128 76.06 3.42 -39.44
C LYS A 128 75.22 2.83 -38.30
N ASN A 129 74.92 1.53 -38.37
CA ASN A 129 74.12 0.82 -37.37
C ASN A 129 74.95 -0.05 -36.41
N ASP A 130 76.20 -0.33 -36.78
CA ASP A 130 77.19 -1.13 -36.06
C ASP A 130 78.05 -0.25 -35.12
N LYS A 131 77.42 0.34 -34.11
CA LYS A 131 78.11 1.07 -33.03
C LYS A 131 78.80 0.12 -32.04
N ILE A 132 79.89 0.57 -31.41
CA ILE A 132 80.74 -0.19 -30.46
C ILE A 132 79.96 -0.75 -29.24
N ASP A 133 78.84 -0.13 -28.88
CA ASP A 133 77.94 -0.55 -27.80
C ASP A 133 77.14 -1.84 -28.12
N LYS A 134 77.26 -2.39 -29.33
CA LYS A 134 76.64 -3.64 -29.78
C LYS A 134 77.67 -4.72 -30.12
N SER A 135 78.58 -5.00 -29.19
CA SER A 135 79.90 -5.63 -29.41
C SER A 135 79.94 -7.08 -29.95
N VAL A 136 78.85 -7.64 -30.51
CA VAL A 136 78.85 -8.88 -31.33
C VAL A 136 77.76 -8.82 -32.41
N PHE A 137 78.16 -8.82 -33.68
CA PHE A 137 77.29 -8.59 -34.83
C PHE A 137 76.65 -9.90 -35.33
N LEU A 138 75.41 -9.85 -35.83
CA LEU A 138 74.80 -10.96 -36.57
C LEU A 138 75.23 -10.85 -38.04
N ARG A 139 75.57 -11.96 -38.70
CA ARG A 139 76.09 -11.95 -40.09
C ARG A 139 75.13 -11.43 -41.16
N MET A 140 73.89 -11.16 -40.80
CA MET A 140 72.87 -10.59 -41.66
C MET A 140 71.90 -9.78 -40.83
N GLU A 141 71.18 -8.86 -41.48
CA GLU A 141 70.03 -8.22 -40.87
C GLU A 141 69.08 -9.29 -40.33
N ASN A 142 68.63 -9.09 -39.10
CA ASN A 142 67.74 -10.03 -38.43
C ASN A 142 66.62 -9.29 -37.69
N ASN A 143 66.15 -8.18 -38.26
CA ASN A 143 65.13 -7.35 -37.66
C ASN A 143 63.76 -8.05 -37.65
N ASN A 144 63.54 -9.08 -38.47
CA ASN A 144 62.29 -9.83 -38.58
C ASN A 144 62.52 -11.35 -38.76
N SER A 145 63.51 -11.91 -38.05
CA SER A 145 63.90 -13.34 -38.10
C SER A 145 64.49 -13.82 -39.43
N GLU A 146 65.04 -12.94 -40.26
CA GLU A 146 65.63 -13.32 -41.55
C GLU A 146 66.72 -14.40 -41.38
N LEU A 147 67.52 -14.34 -40.31
CA LEU A 147 68.53 -15.34 -39.97
C LEU A 147 67.91 -16.69 -39.57
N CYS A 148 66.79 -16.69 -38.85
CA CYS A 148 66.11 -17.94 -38.47
C CYS A 148 65.47 -18.60 -39.70
N VAL A 149 64.77 -17.83 -40.52
CA VAL A 149 64.05 -18.33 -41.71
C VAL A 149 65.01 -18.78 -42.80
N ALA A 150 66.22 -18.21 -42.86
CA ALA A 150 67.29 -18.64 -43.75
C ALA A 150 67.58 -20.16 -43.68
N CYS A 151 67.49 -20.74 -42.48
CA CYS A 151 67.67 -22.17 -42.25
C CYS A 151 66.35 -22.91 -41.98
N HIS A 152 65.35 -22.26 -41.38
CA HIS A 152 64.04 -22.84 -41.02
C HIS A 152 62.92 -22.49 -42.02
N LYS A 153 63.19 -22.64 -43.32
CA LYS A 153 62.28 -22.20 -44.41
C LYS A 153 60.87 -22.79 -44.30
N GLU A 154 60.75 -24.06 -43.90
CA GLU A 154 59.47 -24.79 -43.78
C GLU A 154 58.50 -24.23 -42.73
N ILE A 155 58.97 -23.38 -41.82
CA ILE A 155 58.17 -22.81 -40.72
C ILE A 155 57.64 -21.42 -41.09
N GLY A 156 58.28 -20.73 -42.05
CA GLY A 156 58.07 -19.31 -42.34
C GLY A 156 57.40 -18.98 -43.68
N LYS A 157 57.58 -19.78 -44.74
CA LYS A 157 56.94 -19.54 -46.05
C LYS A 157 56.66 -20.86 -46.77
N ASP A 158 55.48 -20.93 -47.39
CA ASP A 158 55.00 -21.95 -48.35
C ASP A 158 54.36 -23.23 -47.77
N GLY A 159 53.06 -23.14 -47.46
CA GLY A 159 52.14 -24.29 -47.46
C GLY A 159 51.68 -24.82 -46.11
N ASN A 160 52.14 -24.24 -45.00
CA ASN A 160 51.77 -24.64 -43.64
C ASN A 160 51.15 -23.46 -42.90
N ILE A 161 49.93 -23.61 -42.37
CA ILE A 161 49.25 -22.57 -41.60
C ILE A 161 50.00 -22.42 -40.26
N SER A 162 50.94 -21.49 -40.19
CA SER A 162 51.70 -21.15 -38.98
C SER A 162 51.17 -19.86 -38.35
N HIS A 163 51.47 -19.63 -37.07
CA HIS A 163 51.03 -18.43 -36.38
C HIS A 163 51.52 -17.17 -37.12
N PRO A 164 50.67 -16.18 -37.42
CA PRO A 164 51.02 -15.07 -38.31
C PRO A 164 52.14 -14.20 -37.75
N LEU A 165 53.17 -13.97 -38.55
CA LEU A 165 54.28 -13.03 -38.27
C LEU A 165 53.86 -11.58 -38.63
N LYS A 166 52.77 -11.10 -38.04
CA LYS A 166 52.17 -9.79 -38.32
C LYS A 166 52.11 -8.92 -37.07
N ALA A 167 52.02 -7.61 -37.24
CA ALA A 167 51.78 -6.66 -36.15
C ALA A 167 50.38 -6.87 -35.56
N PRO A 168 50.23 -6.90 -34.22
CA PRO A 168 48.93 -7.06 -33.60
C PRO A 168 48.08 -5.79 -33.75
N GLN A 169 46.77 -5.97 -33.91
CA GLN A 169 45.82 -4.89 -34.18
C GLN A 169 45.45 -4.05 -32.93
N SER A 170 45.69 -4.55 -31.72
CA SER A 170 45.35 -3.88 -30.44
C SER A 170 46.24 -4.36 -29.29
N GLY A 171 46.48 -3.51 -28.28
CA GLY A 171 47.22 -3.90 -27.05
C GLY A 171 48.74 -4.04 -27.24
N TYR A 172 49.28 -3.46 -28.31
CA TYR A 172 50.67 -3.61 -28.74
C TYR A 172 51.70 -3.27 -27.63
N GLU A 173 51.50 -2.18 -26.90
CA GLU A 173 52.47 -1.70 -25.91
C GLU A 173 52.65 -2.67 -24.74
N ASN A 174 51.56 -3.24 -24.22
CA ASN A 174 51.60 -4.21 -23.12
C ASN A 174 52.24 -5.52 -23.56
N MET A 175 51.82 -6.06 -24.70
CA MET A 175 52.43 -7.26 -25.28
C MET A 175 53.93 -7.05 -25.55
N ALA A 176 54.30 -5.91 -26.14
CA ALA A 176 55.69 -5.58 -26.41
C ALA A 176 56.52 -5.45 -25.12
N LYS A 177 55.93 -4.93 -24.04
CA LYS A 177 56.55 -4.89 -22.72
C LYS A 177 56.76 -6.29 -22.14
N GLU A 178 55.76 -7.17 -22.21
CA GLU A 178 55.83 -8.53 -21.67
C GLU A 178 56.77 -9.44 -22.47
N VAL A 179 56.83 -9.29 -23.80
CA VAL A 179 57.80 -10.00 -24.64
C VAL A 179 59.23 -9.54 -24.31
N ARG A 180 59.46 -8.22 -24.20
CA ARG A 180 60.78 -7.67 -23.85
C ARG A 180 61.23 -8.02 -22.44
N SER A 181 60.33 -8.06 -21.45
CA SER A 181 60.67 -8.43 -20.07
C SER A 181 61.15 -9.89 -19.94
N ARG A 182 60.82 -10.73 -20.92
CA ARG A 182 61.26 -12.13 -21.05
C ARG A 182 62.39 -12.31 -22.06
N TYR A 183 63.05 -11.21 -22.43
CA TYR A 183 64.15 -11.17 -23.40
C TYR A 183 63.77 -11.61 -24.83
N GLY A 184 62.47 -11.69 -25.12
CA GLY A 184 61.98 -11.83 -26.48
C GLY A 184 62.09 -10.50 -27.24
N LYS A 185 62.00 -10.57 -28.57
CA LYS A 185 62.07 -9.42 -29.47
C LYS A 185 60.88 -9.40 -30.41
N LEU A 186 60.46 -8.19 -30.77
CA LEU A 186 59.48 -7.96 -31.83
C LEU A 186 60.20 -7.44 -33.07
N GLY A 187 59.57 -7.60 -34.24
CA GLY A 187 60.12 -7.12 -35.48
C GLY A 187 60.17 -5.59 -35.59
N SER A 188 60.86 -5.09 -36.61
CA SER A 188 61.04 -3.64 -36.88
C SER A 188 59.76 -2.81 -36.89
N LYS A 189 58.62 -3.38 -37.33
CA LYS A 189 57.29 -2.73 -37.33
C LYS A 189 56.36 -3.25 -36.23
N GLY A 190 56.91 -3.96 -35.25
CA GLY A 190 56.15 -4.53 -34.14
C GLY A 190 55.46 -5.86 -34.42
N GLN A 191 55.75 -6.52 -35.54
CA GLN A 191 55.26 -7.89 -35.76
C GLN A 191 55.81 -8.89 -34.75
N VAL A 192 55.00 -9.92 -34.48
CA VAL A 192 55.47 -11.16 -33.84
C VAL A 192 56.45 -11.82 -34.81
N VAL A 193 57.62 -12.19 -34.29
CA VAL A 193 58.75 -12.79 -35.02
C VAL A 193 59.17 -14.06 -34.28
N CYS A 194 60.05 -14.89 -34.85
CA CYS A 194 60.53 -16.11 -34.19
C CYS A 194 61.11 -15.80 -32.80
N GLU A 195 61.85 -14.69 -32.69
CA GLU A 195 62.45 -14.21 -31.45
C GLU A 195 61.44 -13.66 -30.44
N SER A 196 60.17 -13.55 -30.80
CA SER A 196 59.10 -13.19 -29.86
C SER A 196 58.71 -14.35 -28.96
N CYS A 197 58.94 -15.60 -29.40
CA CYS A 197 58.65 -16.81 -28.63
C CYS A 197 59.91 -17.60 -28.30
N HIS A 198 60.95 -17.46 -29.12
CA HIS A 198 62.21 -18.16 -28.97
C HIS A 198 63.37 -17.22 -28.61
N THR A 199 64.32 -17.70 -27.81
CA THR A 199 65.62 -17.04 -27.66
C THR A 199 66.75 -18.04 -27.89
N PRO A 200 67.70 -17.74 -28.79
CA PRO A 200 68.77 -18.66 -29.12
C PRO A 200 69.77 -18.86 -27.97
N HIS A 201 69.81 -17.95 -26.99
CA HIS A 201 70.71 -18.03 -25.84
C HIS A 201 69.94 -17.82 -24.52
N SER A 202 70.29 -18.62 -23.51
CA SER A 202 69.70 -18.63 -22.17
C SER A 202 68.16 -18.52 -22.21
N PRO A 203 67.47 -19.46 -22.88
CA PRO A 203 66.03 -19.54 -22.79
C PRO A 203 65.64 -19.89 -21.37
N LYS A 204 64.44 -19.45 -21.01
CA LYS A 204 63.86 -19.79 -19.71
C LYS A 204 63.49 -21.27 -19.64
N GLU A 205 63.22 -21.87 -20.80
CA GLU A 205 62.64 -23.20 -20.96
C GLU A 205 63.27 -23.97 -22.11
N THR A 206 63.10 -25.29 -22.09
CA THR A 206 63.60 -26.18 -23.17
C THR A 206 63.02 -25.80 -24.54
N LYS A 207 63.71 -26.22 -25.62
CA LYS A 207 63.35 -25.88 -27.01
C LYS A 207 63.42 -24.36 -27.29
N LEU A 208 64.30 -23.67 -26.57
CA LEU A 208 64.61 -22.26 -26.77
C LEU A 208 63.45 -21.30 -26.46
N LEU A 209 62.47 -21.69 -25.63
CA LEU A 209 61.30 -20.84 -25.38
C LEU A 209 61.59 -19.76 -24.33
N ILE A 210 61.03 -18.57 -24.54
CA ILE A 210 61.14 -17.46 -23.56
C ILE A 210 60.24 -17.64 -22.34
N GLU A 211 59.26 -18.54 -22.42
CA GLU A 211 58.30 -18.84 -21.36
C GLU A 211 57.76 -20.28 -21.51
N SER A 212 57.22 -20.85 -20.44
CA SER A 212 56.77 -22.23 -20.43
C SER A 212 55.59 -22.48 -21.38
N LEU A 213 55.69 -23.57 -22.15
CA LEU A 213 54.54 -24.14 -22.85
C LEU A 213 53.57 -24.82 -21.86
N THR A 214 54.08 -25.27 -20.72
CA THR A 214 53.24 -25.83 -19.65
C THR A 214 52.32 -24.75 -19.09
N ASP A 215 51.09 -25.17 -18.78
CA ASP A 215 50.01 -24.29 -18.38
C ASP A 215 49.73 -23.12 -19.35
N SER A 216 50.09 -23.25 -20.63
CA SER A 216 49.83 -22.27 -21.69
C SER A 216 50.39 -20.85 -21.43
N LYS A 217 51.38 -20.72 -20.55
CA LYS A 217 51.92 -19.42 -20.11
C LYS A 217 52.50 -18.60 -21.24
N ILE A 218 53.21 -19.25 -22.17
CA ILE A 218 53.76 -18.58 -23.35
C ILE A 218 52.69 -17.94 -24.23
N CYS A 219 51.52 -18.59 -24.38
CA CYS A 219 50.40 -18.02 -25.13
C CYS A 219 49.81 -16.81 -24.40
N GLY A 220 49.75 -16.87 -23.06
CA GLY A 220 49.27 -15.79 -22.20
C GLY A 220 50.09 -14.50 -22.32
N VAL A 221 51.37 -14.56 -22.69
CA VAL A 221 52.23 -13.38 -22.90
C VAL A 221 51.63 -12.40 -23.92
N CYS A 222 50.92 -12.92 -24.93
CA CYS A 222 50.29 -12.10 -25.98
C CYS A 222 48.76 -12.17 -25.94
N HIS A 223 48.18 -13.28 -25.45
CA HIS A 223 46.74 -13.50 -25.39
C HIS A 223 46.17 -13.28 -23.98
N GLU A 224 46.53 -12.14 -23.36
CA GLU A 224 46.06 -11.70 -22.03
C GLU A 224 44.54 -11.46 -21.96
N GLY A 225 43.79 -11.60 -23.05
CA GLY A 225 42.32 -11.60 -23.02
C GLY A 225 41.70 -13.00 -22.88
N VAL A 226 42.51 -14.06 -22.96
CA VAL A 226 42.08 -15.46 -22.99
C VAL A 226 42.66 -16.26 -21.83
N VAL A 227 43.95 -16.06 -21.49
CA VAL A 227 44.64 -16.71 -20.37
C VAL A 227 45.54 -15.67 -19.66
N ASP A 228 45.54 -15.66 -18.34
CA ASP A 228 46.39 -14.79 -17.53
C ASP A 228 47.83 -15.30 -17.55
N ALA A 229 48.77 -14.46 -18.00
CA ALA A 229 50.17 -14.84 -18.19
C ALA A 229 50.92 -15.16 -16.88
N LYS A 230 50.45 -14.66 -15.73
CA LYS A 230 51.13 -14.81 -14.43
C LYS A 230 50.69 -16.09 -13.72
N SER A 231 49.39 -16.32 -13.69
CA SER A 231 48.77 -17.48 -13.04
C SER A 231 48.71 -18.70 -13.96
N GLY A 232 48.74 -18.51 -15.29
CA GLY A 232 48.37 -19.55 -16.24
C GLY A 232 46.89 -19.93 -16.11
N GLU A 233 46.11 -19.20 -15.32
CA GLU A 233 44.70 -19.45 -15.17
C GLU A 233 43.90 -18.65 -16.19
N TYR A 234 42.73 -19.15 -16.54
CA TYR A 234 41.83 -18.41 -17.40
C TYR A 234 41.24 -17.19 -16.72
N ILE A 235 41.08 -16.14 -17.52
CA ILE A 235 40.54 -14.86 -17.10
C ILE A 235 39.02 -14.94 -16.96
N LYS A 236 38.56 -14.46 -15.80
CA LYS A 236 37.19 -14.54 -15.32
C LYS A 236 36.24 -13.70 -16.19
N GLY A 237 35.14 -14.31 -16.65
CA GLY A 237 34.05 -13.60 -17.34
C GLY A 237 33.85 -13.96 -18.82
N MET A 238 34.74 -14.76 -19.42
CA MET A 238 34.56 -15.31 -20.76
C MET A 238 34.25 -16.81 -20.71
N LEU A 239 33.31 -17.23 -21.54
CA LEU A 239 32.84 -18.62 -21.65
C LEU A 239 33.71 -19.40 -22.62
N THR A 240 35.02 -19.42 -22.35
CA THR A 240 35.99 -20.14 -23.14
C THR A 240 36.07 -21.60 -22.68
N HIS A 241 36.54 -22.47 -23.56
CA HIS A 241 36.86 -23.84 -23.23
C HIS A 241 38.03 -23.85 -22.23
N PRO A 242 37.94 -24.62 -21.13
CA PRO A 242 39.01 -24.66 -20.15
C PRO A 242 40.26 -25.33 -20.73
N VAL A 243 41.41 -24.73 -20.45
CA VAL A 243 42.75 -25.35 -20.57
C VAL A 243 43.42 -25.35 -19.20
N ASN A 244 44.56 -26.03 -19.12
CA ASN A 244 45.33 -26.35 -17.93
C ASN A 244 44.56 -27.24 -16.95
N ILE A 245 43.55 -27.95 -17.47
CA ILE A 245 42.76 -28.96 -16.75
C ILE A 245 43.20 -30.36 -17.17
N LYS A 246 43.24 -31.28 -16.20
CA LYS A 246 43.62 -32.68 -16.44
C LYS A 246 42.52 -33.39 -17.24
N HIS A 247 42.89 -33.99 -18.37
CA HIS A 247 42.03 -34.89 -19.12
C HIS A 247 42.28 -36.33 -18.67
N THR A 248 41.20 -37.08 -18.44
CA THR A 248 41.26 -38.42 -17.83
C THR A 248 41.05 -39.56 -18.83
N LYS A 249 40.57 -39.29 -20.05
CA LYS A 249 40.28 -40.33 -21.04
C LYS A 249 41.44 -40.54 -21.99
N GLN A 250 42.14 -41.66 -21.85
CA GLN A 250 43.33 -41.97 -22.65
C GLN A 250 43.04 -42.09 -24.15
N SER A 251 41.89 -42.66 -24.54
CA SER A 251 41.47 -42.80 -25.95
C SER A 251 41.42 -41.45 -26.67
N ASP A 252 40.75 -40.48 -26.06
CA ASP A 252 40.50 -39.15 -26.61
C ASP A 252 41.84 -38.40 -26.74
N MET A 253 42.72 -38.55 -25.74
CA MET A 253 44.06 -37.99 -25.77
C MET A 253 44.92 -38.57 -26.90
N LEU A 254 44.91 -39.89 -27.09
CA LEU A 254 45.67 -40.54 -28.16
C LEU A 254 45.19 -40.09 -29.54
N GLU A 255 43.87 -39.96 -29.75
CA GLU A 255 43.29 -39.47 -31.00
C GLU A 255 43.70 -38.02 -31.30
N MET A 256 43.69 -37.17 -30.28
CA MET A 256 44.12 -35.77 -30.40
C MET A 256 45.64 -35.65 -30.66
N ILE A 257 46.46 -36.46 -29.98
CA ILE A 257 47.91 -36.51 -30.22
C ILE A 257 48.22 -36.96 -31.63
N LYS A 258 47.51 -37.98 -32.15
CA LYS A 258 47.63 -38.43 -33.55
C LYS A 258 47.29 -37.32 -34.54
N SER A 259 46.38 -36.42 -34.16
CA SER A 259 46.01 -35.26 -34.95
C SER A 259 47.04 -34.13 -34.90
N GLY A 260 48.03 -34.18 -34.00
CA GLY A 260 49.06 -33.15 -33.84
C GLY A 260 48.91 -32.30 -32.57
N GLY A 261 47.93 -32.62 -31.72
CA GLY A 261 47.73 -31.95 -30.44
C GLY A 261 48.75 -32.34 -29.39
N ILE A 262 49.08 -31.40 -28.50
CA ILE A 262 50.05 -31.58 -27.42
C ILE A 262 49.33 -31.48 -26.07
N TYR A 263 49.61 -32.42 -25.18
CA TYR A 263 49.22 -32.38 -23.76
C TYR A 263 50.46 -32.16 -22.88
N THR A 264 50.27 -31.68 -21.65
CA THR A 264 51.36 -31.69 -20.66
C THR A 264 51.68 -33.12 -20.20
N LYS A 265 52.82 -33.29 -19.50
CA LYS A 265 53.20 -34.58 -18.90
C LYS A 265 52.13 -35.13 -17.94
N ASP A 266 51.38 -34.25 -17.29
CA ASP A 266 50.28 -34.60 -16.37
C ASP A 266 48.92 -34.74 -17.07
N SER A 267 48.91 -34.90 -18.39
CA SER A 267 47.70 -35.04 -19.20
C SER A 267 46.78 -33.80 -19.18
N LYS A 268 47.33 -32.60 -19.01
CA LYS A 268 46.51 -31.37 -19.07
C LYS A 268 46.26 -30.94 -20.52
N VAL A 269 45.03 -30.55 -20.82
CA VAL A 269 44.65 -29.84 -22.05
C VAL A 269 45.31 -28.46 -22.01
N ILE A 270 45.99 -28.03 -23.07
CA ILE A 270 46.63 -26.71 -23.22
C ILE A 270 46.20 -26.08 -24.55
N CYS A 271 46.55 -24.83 -24.83
CA CYS A 271 46.26 -24.21 -26.13
C CYS A 271 46.73 -25.07 -27.30
N SER A 272 47.94 -25.64 -27.18
CA SER A 272 48.53 -26.51 -28.20
C SER A 272 47.90 -27.90 -28.30
N THR A 273 46.91 -28.22 -27.47
CA THR A 273 46.11 -29.44 -27.64
C THR A 273 45.21 -29.33 -28.86
N CYS A 274 44.64 -28.14 -29.10
CA CYS A 274 43.76 -27.88 -30.24
C CYS A 274 44.43 -27.04 -31.32
N HIS A 275 45.39 -26.19 -30.93
CA HIS A 275 46.12 -25.32 -31.86
C HIS A 275 47.53 -25.83 -32.16
N SER A 276 48.02 -25.55 -33.36
CA SER A 276 49.42 -25.75 -33.73
C SER A 276 49.99 -24.44 -34.25
N THR A 277 51.01 -23.90 -33.56
CA THR A 277 51.71 -22.68 -34.02
C THR A 277 52.60 -22.96 -35.22
N HIS A 278 52.93 -24.23 -35.46
CA HIS A 278 53.74 -24.70 -36.59
C HIS A 278 52.92 -25.73 -37.39
N LYS A 279 52.84 -25.60 -38.71
CA LYS A 279 52.21 -26.63 -39.59
C LYS A 279 50.78 -27.02 -39.18
N ALA A 280 49.91 -26.05 -38.84
CA ALA A 280 48.51 -26.35 -38.57
C ALA A 280 47.79 -26.87 -39.83
N LYS A 281 46.74 -27.66 -39.62
CA LYS A 281 46.00 -28.36 -40.70
C LYS A 281 44.77 -27.60 -41.19
N ALA A 282 44.28 -26.62 -40.43
CA ALA A 282 43.10 -25.84 -40.80
C ALA A 282 43.19 -24.39 -40.28
N ASP A 283 42.31 -23.53 -40.80
CA ASP A 283 42.17 -22.13 -40.39
C ASP A 283 42.01 -21.96 -38.88
N GLY A 284 42.54 -20.86 -38.34
CA GLY A 284 42.57 -20.63 -36.89
C GLY A 284 43.63 -21.49 -36.17
N LEU A 285 44.62 -22.00 -36.90
CA LEU A 285 45.73 -22.81 -36.39
C LEU A 285 45.29 -24.15 -35.81
N LEU A 286 44.21 -24.77 -36.28
CA LEU A 286 43.72 -26.01 -35.68
C LEU A 286 44.56 -27.23 -36.08
N VAL A 287 44.72 -28.18 -35.16
CA VAL A 287 45.39 -29.47 -35.40
C VAL A 287 44.58 -30.41 -36.30
N THR A 288 43.30 -30.13 -36.50
CA THR A 288 42.40 -30.86 -37.41
C THR A 288 41.31 -29.94 -37.95
N GLU A 289 40.70 -30.32 -39.08
CA GLU A 289 39.51 -29.63 -39.60
C GLU A 289 38.30 -29.86 -38.67
N ASN A 290 37.47 -28.81 -38.50
CA ASN A 290 36.30 -28.86 -37.61
C ASN A 290 34.96 -28.86 -38.35
N SER A 291 34.92 -29.28 -39.62
CA SER A 291 33.66 -29.51 -40.34
C SER A 291 32.79 -30.50 -39.53
N ASP A 292 31.50 -30.24 -39.37
CA ASP A 292 30.54 -31.06 -38.60
C ASP A 292 30.90 -31.29 -37.12
N ASN A 293 31.72 -30.41 -36.53
CA ASN A 293 32.16 -30.50 -35.13
C ASN A 293 33.08 -31.71 -34.83
N LYS A 294 33.79 -32.23 -35.85
CA LYS A 294 34.73 -33.37 -35.71
C LYS A 294 35.72 -33.16 -34.55
N LEU A 295 36.33 -31.99 -34.43
CA LEU A 295 37.26 -31.65 -33.35
C LEU A 295 36.59 -31.76 -31.96
N CYS A 296 35.34 -31.32 -31.86
CA CYS A 296 34.60 -31.33 -30.59
C CYS A 296 34.27 -32.76 -30.15
N TYR A 297 33.91 -33.62 -31.11
CA TYR A 297 33.49 -34.99 -30.83
C TYR A 297 34.61 -35.94 -30.43
N THR A 298 35.88 -35.61 -30.71
CA THR A 298 37.04 -36.36 -30.22
C THR A 298 37.05 -36.45 -28.69
N CYS A 299 36.60 -35.40 -27.99
CA CYS A 299 36.51 -35.39 -26.51
C CYS A 299 35.06 -35.41 -25.99
N HIS A 300 34.09 -34.90 -26.75
CA HIS A 300 32.67 -34.78 -26.36
C HIS A 300 31.75 -35.74 -27.13
N ASN A 301 32.17 -37.00 -27.28
CA ASN A 301 31.42 -38.01 -28.03
C ASN A 301 29.97 -38.21 -27.52
N ASN A 302 29.72 -38.08 -26.22
CA ASN A 302 28.39 -38.18 -25.62
C ASN A 302 27.44 -37.02 -25.98
N LYS A 303 27.92 -35.99 -26.68
CA LYS A 303 27.10 -34.86 -27.14
C LYS A 303 26.59 -35.01 -28.56
N LYS A 304 26.97 -36.07 -29.28
CA LYS A 304 26.44 -36.39 -30.61
C LYS A 304 24.93 -36.57 -30.64
N GLU A 305 24.31 -36.87 -29.51
CA GLU A 305 22.87 -37.07 -29.38
C GLU A 305 22.01 -35.86 -29.76
N ILE A 306 22.58 -34.66 -29.76
CA ILE A 306 21.89 -33.44 -30.22
C ILE A 306 21.58 -33.48 -31.72
N ALA A 307 22.38 -34.21 -32.50
CA ALA A 307 22.18 -34.35 -33.95
C ALA A 307 20.84 -35.06 -34.23
N GLY A 308 20.03 -34.47 -35.11
CA GLY A 308 18.66 -34.90 -35.40
C GLY A 308 17.62 -34.51 -34.34
N GLY A 309 18.02 -33.86 -33.24
CA GLY A 309 17.12 -33.35 -32.20
C GLY A 309 16.49 -31.99 -32.53
N LYS A 310 15.62 -31.49 -31.64
CA LYS A 310 14.97 -30.17 -31.80
C LYS A 310 15.93 -28.97 -31.74
N HIS A 311 17.12 -29.16 -31.18
CA HIS A 311 18.19 -28.15 -31.11
C HIS A 311 19.35 -28.46 -32.08
N ASP A 312 19.12 -29.30 -33.09
CA ASP A 312 20.07 -29.46 -34.18
C ASP A 312 20.04 -28.22 -35.09
N MET A 313 21.02 -27.34 -34.87
CA MET A 313 21.10 -26.03 -35.50
C MET A 313 21.26 -26.08 -37.02
N LEU A 314 21.67 -27.21 -37.62
CA LEU A 314 21.77 -27.34 -39.08
C LEU A 314 20.43 -27.05 -39.78
N THR A 315 19.31 -27.23 -39.08
CA THR A 315 17.96 -26.95 -39.58
C THR A 315 17.46 -25.52 -39.33
N ALA A 316 18.18 -24.72 -38.53
CA ALA A 316 17.79 -23.37 -38.15
C ALA A 316 18.07 -22.34 -39.26
N LYS A 317 17.11 -22.16 -40.17
CA LYS A 317 17.17 -21.15 -41.23
C LYS A 317 17.18 -19.74 -40.64
N GLY A 318 18.04 -18.88 -41.18
CA GLY A 318 18.13 -17.46 -40.76
C GLY A 318 19.00 -17.21 -39.52
N PHE A 319 19.48 -18.26 -38.82
CA PHE A 319 20.43 -18.08 -37.72
C PHE A 319 21.77 -17.53 -38.22
N ARG A 320 22.37 -16.64 -37.43
CA ARG A 320 23.71 -16.11 -37.63
C ARG A 320 24.46 -16.10 -36.31
N THR A 321 25.70 -16.60 -36.33
CA THR A 321 26.65 -16.44 -35.22
C THR A 321 27.15 -14.99 -35.14
N LYS A 322 27.84 -14.63 -34.06
CA LYS A 322 28.44 -13.29 -33.86
C LYS A 322 29.42 -12.91 -34.98
N ASP A 323 30.14 -13.88 -35.54
CA ASP A 323 31.06 -13.71 -36.66
C ASP A 323 30.38 -13.84 -38.04
N GLY A 324 29.04 -13.85 -38.08
CA GLY A 324 28.24 -13.79 -39.30
C GLY A 324 28.04 -15.12 -40.03
N LYS A 325 28.51 -16.24 -39.49
CA LYS A 325 28.34 -17.57 -40.11
C LYS A 325 26.91 -18.06 -39.97
N SER A 326 26.42 -18.74 -41.01
CA SER A 326 25.16 -19.48 -40.92
C SER A 326 25.32 -20.73 -40.03
N ALA A 327 24.21 -21.31 -39.59
CA ALA A 327 24.26 -22.55 -38.83
C ALA A 327 24.88 -23.72 -39.62
N GLN A 328 24.74 -23.73 -40.95
CA GLN A 328 25.37 -24.73 -41.83
C GLN A 328 26.89 -24.55 -41.88
N GLN A 329 27.38 -23.30 -41.86
CA GLN A 329 28.81 -22.99 -41.85
C GLN A 329 29.45 -23.22 -40.47
N ALA A 330 28.72 -22.94 -39.40
CA ALA A 330 29.19 -23.10 -38.03
C ALA A 330 29.03 -24.53 -37.49
N GLY A 331 28.13 -25.34 -38.07
CA GLY A 331 27.78 -26.67 -37.60
C GLY A 331 26.91 -26.67 -36.34
N THR A 332 26.39 -27.84 -35.93
CA THR A 332 25.46 -27.95 -34.80
C THR A 332 26.01 -27.38 -33.48
N CYS A 333 27.20 -27.80 -33.04
CA CYS A 333 27.78 -27.30 -31.79
C CYS A 333 28.33 -25.88 -31.97
N GLY A 334 29.04 -25.63 -33.08
CA GLY A 334 29.65 -24.34 -33.40
C GLY A 334 28.65 -23.20 -33.64
N SER A 335 27.37 -23.50 -33.87
CA SER A 335 26.30 -22.48 -33.91
C SER A 335 26.03 -21.86 -32.54
N CYS A 336 26.19 -22.63 -31.47
CA CYS A 336 25.94 -22.19 -30.10
C CYS A 336 27.26 -21.88 -29.36
N HIS A 337 28.20 -22.81 -29.40
CA HIS A 337 29.43 -22.81 -28.60
C HIS A 337 30.64 -22.43 -29.45
N ALA A 338 31.48 -21.52 -28.93
CA ALA A 338 32.82 -21.29 -29.45
C ALA A 338 33.85 -21.75 -28.40
N PRO A 339 34.98 -22.37 -28.80
CA PRO A 339 36.05 -22.68 -27.85
C PRO A 339 36.59 -21.44 -27.13
N HIS A 340 36.38 -20.24 -27.67
CA HIS A 340 36.77 -18.98 -27.04
C HIS A 340 35.55 -18.09 -26.70
N GLY A 341 34.37 -18.68 -26.45
CA GLY A 341 33.18 -17.93 -26.05
C GLY A 341 31.85 -18.57 -26.48
N TRP A 342 30.86 -17.73 -26.76
CA TRP A 342 29.64 -18.17 -27.43
C TRP A 342 29.63 -17.71 -28.87
N SER A 343 29.31 -18.63 -29.75
CA SER A 343 29.05 -18.34 -31.16
C SER A 343 27.74 -17.59 -31.33
N ALA A 344 26.72 -17.90 -30.52
CA ALA A 344 25.46 -17.19 -30.52
C ALA A 344 25.59 -15.79 -29.89
N GLY A 345 24.93 -14.79 -30.50
CA GLY A 345 24.71 -13.46 -29.92
C GLY A 345 23.72 -13.55 -28.76
N PHE A 346 24.01 -12.89 -27.65
CA PHE A 346 23.09 -12.84 -26.51
C PHE A 346 22.34 -11.52 -26.50
N ALA A 347 21.01 -11.61 -26.46
CA ALA A 347 20.11 -10.52 -26.17
C ALA A 347 19.30 -10.84 -24.91
N GLY A 348 18.87 -9.81 -24.18
CA GLY A 348 18.01 -9.94 -23.00
C GLY A 348 18.71 -9.86 -21.65
N GLU A 349 17.89 -9.93 -20.59
CA GLU A 349 18.28 -9.83 -19.18
C GLU A 349 18.28 -11.20 -18.48
N GLY A 350 18.92 -11.31 -17.30
CA GLY A 350 18.97 -12.55 -16.51
C GLY A 350 20.37 -13.18 -16.38
N ASP A 351 20.44 -14.38 -15.81
CA ASP A 351 21.70 -15.14 -15.80
C ASP A 351 22.05 -15.58 -17.23
N LEU A 352 23.32 -15.88 -17.43
CA LEU A 352 23.90 -16.13 -18.75
C LEU A 352 23.32 -17.37 -19.46
N LEU A 353 22.88 -18.41 -18.73
CA LEU A 353 22.19 -19.56 -19.34
C LEU A 353 20.77 -19.16 -19.78
N THR A 354 20.07 -18.39 -18.95
CA THR A 354 18.76 -17.82 -19.30
C THR A 354 18.87 -16.91 -20.53
N LYS A 355 19.87 -16.02 -20.60
CA LYS A 355 20.14 -15.18 -21.78
C LYS A 355 20.40 -16.02 -23.02
N GLY A 356 21.16 -17.12 -22.89
CA GLY A 356 21.40 -18.06 -23.98
C GLY A 356 20.11 -18.65 -24.53
N CYS A 357 19.24 -19.17 -23.66
CA CYS A 357 17.95 -19.73 -24.08
C CYS A 357 17.03 -18.66 -24.72
N VAL A 358 16.85 -17.52 -24.04
CA VAL A 358 15.90 -16.47 -24.47
C VAL A 358 16.35 -15.77 -25.75
N SER A 359 17.67 -15.66 -26.01
CA SER A 359 18.18 -15.05 -27.24
C SER A 359 17.66 -15.71 -28.53
N CYS A 360 17.38 -17.02 -28.48
CA CYS A 360 16.75 -17.75 -29.58
C CYS A 360 15.24 -17.91 -29.39
N HIS A 361 14.77 -18.01 -28.14
CA HIS A 361 13.35 -18.18 -27.77
C HIS A 361 12.65 -16.85 -27.50
N THR A 362 12.85 -15.89 -28.40
CA THR A 362 12.19 -14.59 -28.39
C THR A 362 11.49 -14.32 -29.72
N GLU A 363 10.64 -13.31 -29.74
CA GLU A 363 9.94 -12.87 -30.94
C GLU A 363 10.94 -12.45 -32.03
N GLY A 364 10.71 -12.89 -33.28
CA GLY A 364 11.60 -12.63 -34.41
C GLY A 364 12.88 -13.50 -34.48
N ALA A 365 13.20 -14.27 -33.44
CA ALA A 365 14.34 -15.19 -33.44
C ALA A 365 13.96 -16.60 -33.92
N VAL A 366 14.97 -17.45 -34.16
CA VAL A 366 14.79 -18.80 -34.72
C VAL A 366 13.92 -19.74 -33.89
N GLY A 367 13.73 -19.44 -32.60
CA GLY A 367 12.89 -20.19 -31.65
C GLY A 367 11.52 -19.56 -31.35
N ALA A 368 11.04 -18.60 -32.15
CA ALA A 368 9.82 -17.82 -31.89
C ALA A 368 8.52 -18.65 -31.71
N LYS A 369 8.50 -19.93 -32.09
CA LYS A 369 7.35 -20.83 -31.85
C LYS A 369 7.20 -21.27 -30.39
N LYS A 370 8.22 -21.05 -29.56
CA LYS A 370 8.28 -21.47 -28.15
C LYS A 370 8.91 -20.37 -27.31
N ILE A 371 8.19 -19.28 -27.10
CA ILE A 371 8.65 -18.12 -26.31
C ILE A 371 8.20 -18.21 -24.85
N ILE A 372 8.98 -17.60 -23.96
CA ILE A 372 8.58 -17.31 -22.58
C ILE A 372 8.16 -15.84 -22.51
N ASP A 373 6.86 -15.63 -22.32
CA ASP A 373 6.28 -14.30 -22.17
C ASP A 373 6.52 -13.80 -20.74
N THR A 374 7.40 -12.82 -20.61
CA THR A 374 7.75 -12.18 -19.33
C THR A 374 6.58 -11.43 -18.68
N LYS A 375 5.52 -11.11 -19.43
CA LYS A 375 4.30 -10.50 -18.90
C LYS A 375 3.37 -11.52 -18.24
N LYS A 376 3.62 -12.81 -18.42
CA LYS A 376 2.83 -13.91 -17.85
C LYS A 376 3.56 -14.59 -16.70
N PHE A 377 2.83 -15.38 -15.93
CA PHE A 377 3.41 -16.15 -14.84
C PHE A 377 4.16 -17.37 -15.37
N ASN A 378 5.43 -17.48 -15.00
CA ASN A 378 6.34 -18.56 -15.39
C ASN A 378 6.98 -19.17 -14.14
N HIS A 379 7.34 -20.45 -14.21
CA HIS A 379 8.11 -21.07 -13.14
C HIS A 379 9.43 -20.29 -12.93
N PRO A 380 9.79 -19.95 -11.68
CA PRO A 380 10.95 -19.11 -11.41
C PRO A 380 12.26 -19.76 -11.85
N VAL A 381 13.11 -18.97 -12.52
CA VAL A 381 14.50 -19.29 -12.88
C VAL A 381 15.44 -18.19 -12.36
N GLY A 382 16.71 -18.51 -12.16
CA GLY A 382 17.69 -17.61 -11.52
C GLY A 382 17.44 -17.39 -10.03
N LYS A 383 16.75 -18.34 -9.37
CA LYS A 383 16.41 -18.29 -7.94
C LYS A 383 16.95 -19.52 -7.22
N GLY A 384 17.46 -19.30 -6.01
CA GLY A 384 17.89 -20.37 -5.12
C GLY A 384 16.74 -21.30 -4.71
N LEU A 385 17.04 -22.58 -4.52
CA LEU A 385 16.15 -23.58 -3.97
C LEU A 385 15.70 -23.14 -2.57
N LYS A 386 14.42 -23.29 -2.25
CA LYS A 386 13.91 -22.95 -0.92
C LYS A 386 14.45 -23.93 0.13
N LYS A 387 14.54 -23.49 1.39
CA LYS A 387 15.09 -24.29 2.51
C LYS A 387 14.36 -25.63 2.74
N ASP A 388 13.07 -25.68 2.41
CA ASP A 388 12.17 -26.82 2.57
C ASP A 388 12.19 -27.80 1.38
N MET A 389 12.94 -27.49 0.32
CA MET A 389 13.06 -28.34 -0.87
C MET A 389 14.32 -29.21 -0.81
N GLN A 390 14.24 -30.41 -1.38
CA GLN A 390 15.38 -31.33 -1.43
C GLN A 390 16.15 -31.18 -2.76
N LYS A 391 17.49 -31.18 -2.67
CA LYS A 391 18.35 -31.30 -3.86
C LYS A 391 18.23 -32.71 -4.42
N ASN A 392 18.19 -32.85 -5.74
CA ASN A 392 18.15 -34.14 -6.41
C ASN A 392 19.28 -34.23 -7.43
N GLU A 393 20.01 -35.34 -7.45
CA GLU A 393 21.15 -35.53 -8.35
C GLU A 393 20.74 -35.60 -9.84
N LYS A 394 19.49 -35.99 -10.13
CA LYS A 394 18.96 -36.06 -11.50
C LYS A 394 18.59 -34.69 -12.09
N LEU A 395 18.36 -33.69 -11.23
CA LEU A 395 18.06 -32.31 -11.64
C LEU A 395 19.20 -31.39 -11.17
N PRO A 396 20.18 -31.08 -12.04
CA PRO A 396 21.33 -30.30 -11.64
C PRO A 396 20.89 -28.89 -11.22
N LEU A 397 21.34 -28.46 -10.05
CA LEU A 397 21.30 -27.07 -9.64
C LEU A 397 22.57 -26.38 -10.09
N PHE A 398 22.45 -25.10 -10.40
CA PHE A 398 23.53 -24.32 -10.95
C PHE A 398 23.97 -23.26 -9.96
N ALA A 399 25.26 -22.97 -9.98
CA ALA A 399 25.81 -21.79 -9.32
C ALA A 399 25.40 -20.55 -10.12
N LYS A 400 25.27 -19.41 -9.43
CA LYS A 400 25.37 -18.11 -10.11
C LYS A 400 26.71 -18.11 -10.85
N ILE A 401 26.70 -17.84 -12.15
CA ILE A 401 27.89 -18.05 -12.99
C ILE A 401 28.99 -17.06 -12.60
N VAL A 402 29.98 -17.53 -11.84
CA VAL A 402 31.15 -16.76 -11.41
C VAL A 402 32.43 -17.23 -12.14
N ARG A 403 32.50 -18.49 -12.60
CA ARG A 403 33.61 -19.02 -13.41
C ARG A 403 33.17 -20.25 -14.24
N PHE A 404 33.35 -20.19 -15.56
CA PHE A 404 33.12 -21.25 -16.55
C PHE A 404 31.71 -21.84 -16.66
N PHE A 405 31.46 -22.53 -17.78
CA PHE A 405 30.35 -23.46 -17.93
C PHE A 405 30.46 -24.55 -16.86
N THR A 406 29.87 -24.28 -15.70
CA THR A 406 29.33 -25.28 -14.77
C THR A 406 30.31 -26.41 -14.40
N THR A 407 31.50 -26.11 -13.87
CA THR A 407 32.29 -27.16 -13.21
C THR A 407 31.53 -27.67 -12.00
N MET A 408 31.01 -28.89 -12.17
CA MET A 408 30.33 -29.75 -11.19
C MET A 408 31.19 -30.15 -9.97
N GLY A 409 32.36 -29.55 -9.73
CA GLY A 409 33.40 -30.12 -8.86
C GLY A 409 33.68 -29.47 -7.51
N SER A 410 33.36 -28.19 -7.25
CA SER A 410 33.79 -27.60 -5.97
C SER A 410 33.08 -26.33 -5.50
N ASP A 411 32.19 -25.71 -6.30
CA ASP A 411 31.47 -24.53 -5.83
C ASP A 411 30.26 -24.95 -4.97
N GLN A 412 30.27 -24.52 -3.71
CA GLN A 412 29.21 -24.76 -2.73
C GLN A 412 27.90 -24.02 -3.07
N SER A 413 27.91 -23.15 -4.09
CA SER A 413 26.80 -22.31 -4.51
C SER A 413 25.73 -22.98 -5.41
N LYS A 414 25.71 -24.33 -5.55
CA LYS A 414 24.70 -25.10 -6.29
C LYS A 414 23.29 -24.98 -5.66
N THR A 415 22.67 -23.82 -5.78
CA THR A 415 21.34 -23.55 -5.25
C THR A 415 20.38 -23.05 -6.30
N ASP A 416 20.86 -22.49 -7.42
CA ASP A 416 19.97 -21.79 -8.33
C ASP A 416 19.33 -22.74 -9.34
N VAL A 417 18.01 -22.60 -9.47
CA VAL A 417 17.21 -23.24 -10.50
C VAL A 417 17.28 -22.40 -11.76
N ASN A 418 17.64 -22.99 -12.89
CA ASN A 418 17.62 -22.31 -14.19
C ASN A 418 16.93 -23.18 -15.25
N CYS A 419 16.82 -22.67 -16.49
CA CYS A 419 16.20 -23.41 -17.59
C CYS A 419 16.80 -24.82 -17.76
N SER A 420 18.13 -24.94 -17.61
CA SER A 420 18.87 -26.19 -17.75
C SER A 420 18.73 -27.17 -16.57
N THR A 421 18.11 -26.75 -15.46
CA THR A 421 17.78 -27.64 -14.34
C THR A 421 16.72 -28.65 -14.77
N CYS A 422 15.71 -28.20 -15.51
CA CYS A 422 14.65 -29.06 -16.03
C CYS A 422 14.93 -29.50 -17.48
N HIS A 423 15.57 -28.64 -18.27
CA HIS A 423 15.85 -28.92 -19.67
C HIS A 423 17.29 -29.42 -19.91
N ASP A 424 17.44 -30.42 -20.78
CA ASP A 424 18.70 -30.86 -21.36
C ASP A 424 18.66 -30.74 -22.88
N ILE A 425 19.23 -29.66 -23.39
CA ILE A 425 19.30 -29.39 -24.83
C ILE A 425 20.20 -30.38 -25.58
N HIS A 426 21.05 -31.14 -24.88
CA HIS A 426 21.91 -32.15 -25.48
C HIS A 426 21.25 -33.54 -25.52
N GLY A 427 20.12 -33.73 -24.83
CA GLY A 427 19.42 -35.00 -24.74
C GLY A 427 18.32 -35.16 -25.79
N LYS A 428 17.89 -36.41 -26.01
CA LYS A 428 16.83 -36.78 -26.98
C LYS A 428 15.40 -36.78 -26.42
N ASN A 429 15.22 -36.48 -25.13
CA ASN A 429 13.91 -36.55 -24.50
C ASN A 429 12.91 -35.55 -25.10
N PRO A 430 11.61 -35.88 -25.17
CA PRO A 430 10.57 -34.95 -25.60
C PRO A 430 10.63 -33.64 -24.81
N ASN A 431 10.47 -32.52 -25.53
CA ASN A 431 10.60 -31.16 -24.98
C ASN A 431 11.95 -30.87 -24.28
N ALA A 432 12.97 -31.66 -24.59
CA ALA A 432 14.30 -31.59 -23.98
C ALA A 432 14.24 -31.67 -22.45
N LEU A 433 13.32 -32.44 -21.85
CA LEU A 433 13.21 -32.56 -20.40
C LEU A 433 14.19 -33.60 -19.83
N ARG A 434 14.83 -33.31 -18.70
CA ARG A 434 15.70 -34.26 -17.98
C ARG A 434 14.91 -35.44 -17.39
N ILE A 435 13.70 -35.15 -16.90
CA ILE A 435 12.77 -36.11 -16.32
C ILE A 435 11.40 -35.84 -16.93
N GLY A 436 10.66 -36.89 -17.28
CA GLY A 436 9.28 -36.78 -17.75
C GLY A 436 8.35 -36.12 -16.72
N VAL A 437 7.21 -35.60 -17.18
CA VAL A 437 6.22 -34.93 -16.32
C VAL A 437 5.04 -35.82 -15.94
N GLU A 438 5.02 -37.08 -16.38
CA GLU A 438 3.96 -38.04 -16.10
C GLU A 438 3.72 -38.15 -14.59
N ASN A 439 2.45 -38.08 -14.18
CA ASN A 439 2.03 -38.07 -12.77
C ASN A 439 2.72 -37.01 -11.88
N GLY A 440 3.27 -35.95 -12.49
CA GLY A 440 3.98 -34.89 -11.75
C GLY A 440 5.38 -35.26 -11.29
N THR A 441 5.96 -36.37 -11.77
CA THR A 441 7.27 -36.90 -11.36
C THR A 441 8.40 -35.85 -11.39
N LEU A 442 8.49 -35.05 -12.47
CA LEU A 442 9.43 -33.92 -12.52
C LEU A 442 9.21 -32.91 -11.38
N CYS A 443 7.95 -32.55 -11.09
CA CYS A 443 7.62 -31.50 -10.14
C CYS A 443 7.91 -31.92 -8.70
N ILE A 444 7.50 -33.14 -8.32
CA ILE A 444 7.69 -33.67 -6.96
C ILE A 444 9.15 -34.01 -6.64
N THR A 445 10.03 -33.98 -7.64
CA THR A 445 11.48 -34.11 -7.43
C THR A 445 12.00 -32.97 -6.54
N CYS A 446 11.45 -31.76 -6.68
CA CYS A 446 11.74 -30.63 -5.79
C CYS A 446 10.59 -30.32 -4.82
N HIS A 447 9.34 -30.52 -5.25
CA HIS A 447 8.12 -30.26 -4.48
C HIS A 447 7.56 -31.52 -3.81
N LYS A 448 8.40 -32.23 -3.05
CA LYS A 448 8.07 -33.54 -2.46
C LYS A 448 6.84 -33.46 -1.53
N GLU A 449 6.66 -32.32 -0.85
CA GLU A 449 5.51 -32.05 -0.01
C GLU A 449 4.18 -32.04 -0.78
N LYS A 450 4.21 -31.98 -2.11
CA LYS A 450 3.02 -32.01 -2.98
C LYS A 450 2.66 -33.40 -3.47
N GLU A 451 3.52 -34.41 -3.26
CA GLU A 451 3.27 -35.80 -3.65
C GLU A 451 1.95 -36.34 -3.07
N MET A 452 1.55 -35.83 -1.90
CA MET A 452 0.31 -36.21 -1.23
C MET A 452 -0.95 -35.91 -2.04
N ILE A 453 -0.91 -35.05 -3.06
CA ILE A 453 -2.05 -34.81 -3.97
C ILE A 453 -2.50 -36.11 -4.65
N ALA A 454 -1.56 -37.00 -4.96
CA ALA A 454 -1.84 -38.33 -5.55
C ALA A 454 -2.67 -39.23 -4.61
N LYS A 455 -2.73 -38.90 -3.32
CA LYS A 455 -3.52 -39.59 -2.29
C LYS A 455 -4.85 -38.88 -1.98
N THR A 456 -5.24 -37.89 -2.77
CA THR A 456 -6.51 -37.17 -2.63
C THR A 456 -7.46 -37.54 -3.77
N SER A 457 -8.74 -37.25 -3.60
CA SER A 457 -9.73 -37.39 -4.68
C SER A 457 -9.40 -36.55 -5.93
N HIS A 458 -8.53 -35.53 -5.82
CA HIS A 458 -8.10 -34.72 -6.96
C HIS A 458 -6.93 -35.33 -7.74
N GLY A 459 -6.18 -36.28 -7.16
CA GLY A 459 -5.01 -36.92 -7.78
C GLY A 459 -5.08 -38.45 -7.83
N ASP A 460 -6.20 -39.06 -7.45
CA ASP A 460 -6.43 -40.51 -7.57
C ASP A 460 -6.33 -40.92 -9.05
N LYS A 461 -5.68 -42.07 -9.31
CA LYS A 461 -5.49 -42.66 -10.64
C LYS A 461 -6.80 -42.84 -11.41
N LYS A 462 -7.93 -42.97 -10.71
CA LYS A 462 -9.27 -43.07 -11.30
C LYS A 462 -9.72 -41.82 -12.07
N ASN A 463 -9.13 -40.65 -11.78
CA ASN A 463 -9.51 -39.37 -12.37
C ASN A 463 -8.54 -38.86 -13.46
N GLU A 464 -7.44 -39.58 -13.73
CA GLU A 464 -6.41 -39.26 -14.73
C GLU A 464 -5.82 -37.82 -14.62
N LYS A 465 -6.00 -37.13 -13.49
CA LYS A 465 -5.52 -35.76 -13.31
C LYS A 465 -4.05 -35.76 -12.86
N SER A 466 -3.25 -34.90 -13.49
CA SER A 466 -1.86 -34.64 -13.12
C SER A 466 -1.71 -33.23 -12.53
N CYS A 467 -0.52 -32.88 -12.05
CA CYS A 467 -0.22 -31.50 -11.65
C CYS A 467 -0.54 -30.48 -12.76
N MET A 468 -0.40 -30.87 -14.03
CA MET A 468 -0.68 -30.03 -15.20
C MET A 468 -2.17 -29.87 -15.52
N SER A 469 -3.05 -30.63 -14.86
CA SER A 469 -4.50 -30.40 -14.96
C SER A 469 -4.90 -29.05 -14.34
N CYS A 470 -4.17 -28.61 -13.31
CA CYS A 470 -4.42 -27.34 -12.63
C CYS A 470 -3.30 -26.32 -12.84
N HIS A 471 -2.09 -26.77 -13.19
CA HIS A 471 -0.94 -25.89 -13.35
C HIS A 471 -0.43 -25.76 -14.79
N LYS A 472 -0.01 -24.55 -15.16
CA LYS A 472 0.62 -24.18 -16.42
C LYS A 472 1.99 -23.54 -16.12
N VAL A 473 3.05 -24.34 -16.21
CA VAL A 473 4.42 -23.97 -15.78
C VAL A 473 5.04 -22.80 -16.57
N HIS A 474 4.63 -22.61 -17.82
CA HIS A 474 5.07 -21.48 -18.65
C HIS A 474 3.87 -20.72 -19.18
N ASN A 475 3.96 -19.39 -19.19
CA ASN A 475 2.97 -18.48 -19.77
C ASN A 475 1.56 -18.65 -19.19
N SER A 476 1.46 -18.83 -17.87
CA SER A 476 0.20 -18.84 -17.14
C SER A 476 -0.39 -17.44 -17.02
N ASP A 477 -1.68 -17.31 -17.30
CA ASP A 477 -2.42 -16.05 -17.12
C ASP A 477 -2.83 -15.84 -15.65
N SER A 478 -2.78 -16.90 -14.84
CA SER A 478 -3.15 -16.86 -13.43
C SER A 478 -1.96 -17.02 -12.49
N GLU A 479 -2.00 -16.33 -11.35
CA GLU A 479 -0.98 -16.41 -10.30
C GLU A 479 -0.80 -17.85 -9.81
N ARG A 480 0.39 -18.19 -9.29
CA ARG A 480 0.75 -19.55 -8.83
C ARG A 480 0.69 -20.59 -9.95
N LEU A 481 0.86 -20.14 -11.20
CA LEU A 481 0.92 -20.98 -12.38
C LEU A 481 -0.37 -21.77 -12.59
N LEU A 482 -1.54 -21.21 -12.30
CA LEU A 482 -2.81 -21.91 -12.48
C LEU A 482 -3.30 -21.81 -13.94
N THR A 483 -3.95 -22.86 -14.44
CA THR A 483 -4.52 -22.87 -15.79
C THR A 483 -5.65 -21.84 -15.96
N VAL A 484 -6.38 -21.56 -14.89
CA VAL A 484 -7.47 -20.57 -14.79
C VAL A 484 -7.44 -19.88 -13.42
N ALA A 485 -8.31 -18.88 -13.21
CA ALA A 485 -8.45 -18.23 -11.91
C ALA A 485 -8.85 -19.25 -10.82
N VAL A 486 -8.40 -19.01 -9.59
CA VAL A 486 -8.42 -20.05 -8.53
C VAL A 486 -9.80 -20.59 -8.20
N ASN A 487 -10.84 -19.75 -8.15
CA ASN A 487 -12.20 -20.20 -7.85
C ASN A 487 -12.81 -20.91 -9.06
N ASP A 488 -12.62 -20.35 -10.26
CA ASP A 488 -13.14 -20.93 -11.51
C ASP A 488 -12.61 -22.35 -11.70
N GLY A 489 -11.33 -22.59 -11.42
CA GLY A 489 -10.75 -23.94 -11.48
C GLY A 489 -11.38 -24.94 -10.50
N CYS A 490 -11.89 -24.47 -9.35
CA CYS A 490 -12.69 -25.33 -8.47
C CYS A 490 -14.08 -25.59 -9.07
N LEU A 491 -14.73 -24.54 -9.57
CA LEU A 491 -16.10 -24.60 -10.11
C LEU A 491 -16.19 -25.34 -11.44
N ASP A 492 -15.10 -25.44 -12.19
CA ASP A 492 -15.03 -26.23 -13.42
C ASP A 492 -15.35 -27.71 -13.16
N CYS A 493 -14.98 -28.22 -11.99
CA CYS A 493 -15.30 -29.58 -11.56
C CYS A 493 -16.47 -29.64 -10.56
N HIS A 494 -16.57 -28.68 -9.63
CA HIS A 494 -17.60 -28.61 -8.59
C HIS A 494 -18.88 -27.89 -9.07
N LYS A 495 -19.42 -28.39 -10.18
CA LYS A 495 -20.68 -27.96 -10.77
C LYS A 495 -21.55 -29.16 -11.11
N VAL A 496 -22.83 -28.91 -11.37
CA VAL A 496 -23.77 -29.92 -11.87
C VAL A 496 -23.20 -30.52 -13.17
N GLY A 497 -23.15 -31.86 -13.23
CA GLY A 497 -22.51 -32.61 -14.33
C GLY A 497 -20.97 -32.58 -14.39
N GLY A 498 -20.29 -31.96 -13.41
CA GLY A 498 -18.84 -31.98 -13.29
C GLY A 498 -18.30 -33.16 -12.48
N SER A 499 -16.99 -33.41 -12.52
CA SER A 499 -16.36 -34.52 -11.78
C SER A 499 -16.47 -34.41 -10.25
N GLY A 500 -16.79 -33.22 -9.73
CA GLY A 500 -16.97 -32.91 -8.31
C GLY A 500 -18.43 -32.78 -7.85
N GLU A 501 -19.41 -33.21 -8.65
CA GLU A 501 -20.84 -32.99 -8.43
C GLU A 501 -21.37 -33.47 -7.06
N LYS A 502 -20.75 -34.48 -6.44
CA LYS A 502 -21.18 -34.95 -5.10
C LYS A 502 -20.84 -33.97 -3.96
N LYS A 503 -20.13 -32.88 -4.26
CA LYS A 503 -19.62 -31.87 -3.32
C LYS A 503 -19.78 -30.47 -3.90
N LEU A 504 -21.01 -30.09 -4.27
CA LEU A 504 -21.30 -28.75 -4.79
C LEU A 504 -21.24 -27.70 -3.69
N ILE A 505 -20.88 -26.49 -4.10
CA ILE A 505 -21.25 -25.29 -3.37
C ILE A 505 -22.73 -25.03 -3.69
N GLY A 506 -23.60 -25.06 -2.68
CA GLY A 506 -25.02 -24.74 -2.89
C GLY A 506 -25.22 -23.26 -3.18
N GLU A 507 -26.47 -22.89 -3.52
CA GLU A 507 -26.84 -21.51 -3.90
C GLU A 507 -26.45 -20.47 -2.85
N HIS A 508 -26.60 -20.82 -1.57
CA HIS A 508 -26.21 -19.96 -0.44
C HIS A 508 -24.98 -20.54 0.24
N SER A 509 -23.83 -19.93 -0.03
CA SER A 509 -22.54 -20.36 0.51
C SER A 509 -21.77 -19.16 1.06
N HIS A 510 -20.78 -19.43 1.91
CA HIS A 510 -19.93 -18.39 2.48
C HIS A 510 -19.29 -17.55 1.34
N PRO A 511 -19.34 -16.22 1.42
CA PRO A 511 -18.80 -15.36 0.37
C PRO A 511 -17.33 -15.65 0.04
N VAL A 512 -17.02 -15.72 -1.26
CA VAL A 512 -15.68 -15.78 -1.84
C VAL A 512 -15.56 -14.73 -2.94
N ASN A 513 -14.36 -14.46 -3.44
CA ASN A 513 -14.06 -13.40 -4.41
C ASN A 513 -14.31 -11.98 -3.87
N MET A 514 -14.03 -11.75 -2.59
CA MET A 514 -14.18 -10.44 -1.97
C MET A 514 -12.97 -10.08 -1.10
N LYS A 515 -12.67 -8.78 -0.99
CA LYS A 515 -11.65 -8.28 -0.07
C LYS A 515 -12.18 -8.26 1.35
N THR A 516 -11.41 -8.82 2.27
CA THR A 516 -11.76 -8.86 3.70
C THR A 516 -11.20 -7.63 4.43
N LYS A 517 -12.02 -7.03 5.31
CA LYS A 517 -11.58 -6.01 6.29
C LYS A 517 -11.17 -6.62 7.64
N MET A 518 -11.38 -7.92 7.81
CA MET A 518 -11.15 -8.63 9.07
C MET A 518 -9.69 -9.11 9.14
N GLN A 519 -9.07 -8.94 10.31
CA GLN A 519 -7.75 -9.47 10.59
C GLN A 519 -7.84 -11.00 10.73
N MET A 520 -7.22 -11.72 9.80
CA MET A 520 -7.22 -13.19 9.78
C MET A 520 -5.96 -13.74 10.46
N THR A 521 -6.08 -14.89 11.12
CA THR A 521 -4.89 -15.62 11.60
C THR A 521 -4.05 -16.10 10.42
N GLY A 522 -2.74 -16.30 10.64
CA GLY A 522 -1.79 -16.67 9.57
C GLY A 522 -2.07 -18.02 8.89
N ASP A 523 -2.98 -18.81 9.46
CA ASP A 523 -3.45 -20.10 8.95
C ASP A 523 -4.29 -19.96 7.68
N PHE A 524 -5.02 -18.85 7.52
CA PHE A 524 -5.82 -18.56 6.34
C PHE A 524 -4.96 -17.88 5.28
N LYS A 525 -5.13 -18.26 4.01
CA LYS A 525 -4.32 -17.75 2.89
C LYS A 525 -5.16 -16.91 1.95
N LEU A 526 -5.04 -15.59 2.09
CA LEU A 526 -5.55 -14.64 1.11
C LEU A 526 -4.67 -14.61 -0.15
N THR A 527 -5.21 -14.10 -1.24
CA THR A 527 -4.42 -13.67 -2.41
C THR A 527 -3.56 -12.44 -2.05
N LYS A 528 -2.59 -12.09 -2.90
CA LYS A 528 -1.70 -10.94 -2.64
C LYS A 528 -2.44 -9.61 -2.51
N ASP A 529 -3.54 -9.45 -3.24
CA ASP A 529 -4.41 -8.27 -3.21
C ASP A 529 -5.44 -8.28 -2.06
N GLY A 530 -5.35 -9.26 -1.15
CA GLY A 530 -6.21 -9.39 0.04
C GLY A 530 -7.57 -10.02 -0.25
N THR A 531 -7.75 -10.67 -1.40
CA THR A 531 -9.01 -11.30 -1.80
C THR A 531 -9.15 -12.69 -1.15
N PHE A 532 -10.33 -12.94 -0.59
CA PHE A 532 -10.74 -14.20 0.02
C PHE A 532 -11.27 -15.15 -1.06
N THR A 533 -10.79 -16.39 -1.09
CA THR A 533 -11.05 -17.37 -2.16
C THR A 533 -11.33 -18.75 -1.59
N CYS A 534 -11.73 -19.71 -2.42
CA CYS A 534 -11.93 -21.11 -1.99
C CYS A 534 -10.68 -21.66 -1.28
N VAL A 535 -9.49 -21.33 -1.79
CA VAL A 535 -8.21 -21.78 -1.22
C VAL A 535 -7.80 -21.03 0.05
N SER A 536 -8.55 -20.03 0.49
CA SER A 536 -8.34 -19.36 1.77
C SER A 536 -8.71 -20.25 2.94
N CYS A 537 -9.73 -21.11 2.77
CA CYS A 537 -10.13 -22.14 3.71
C CYS A 537 -9.63 -23.53 3.31
N HIS A 538 -9.67 -23.84 2.01
CA HIS A 538 -9.29 -25.15 1.48
C HIS A 538 -7.82 -25.20 1.04
N ASP A 539 -7.14 -26.29 1.35
CA ASP A 539 -5.83 -26.62 0.80
C ASP A 539 -5.96 -27.83 -0.13
N PRO A 540 -5.98 -27.61 -1.46
CA PRO A 540 -6.11 -28.69 -2.44
C PRO A 540 -4.90 -29.63 -2.45
N HIS A 541 -3.79 -29.25 -1.79
CA HIS A 541 -2.59 -30.07 -1.68
C HIS A 541 -2.52 -30.87 -0.38
N LYS A 542 -3.52 -30.82 0.50
CA LYS A 542 -3.48 -31.52 1.79
C LYS A 542 -4.23 -32.87 1.72
N GLN A 543 -3.68 -33.88 2.38
CA GLN A 543 -4.21 -35.25 2.39
C GLN A 543 -5.40 -35.39 3.35
N SER A 544 -6.38 -36.20 2.96
CA SER A 544 -7.41 -36.74 3.84
C SER A 544 -6.85 -37.78 4.81
N LYS A 545 -6.97 -37.53 6.12
CA LYS A 545 -6.49 -38.44 7.16
C LYS A 545 -7.53 -39.52 7.52
N LYS A 546 -8.83 -39.31 7.25
CA LYS A 546 -9.91 -40.22 7.69
C LYS A 546 -11.11 -40.33 6.74
N GLY A 547 -11.04 -39.81 5.51
CA GLY A 547 -12.17 -39.85 4.57
C GLY A 547 -13.37 -38.98 4.95
N THR A 548 -13.19 -37.94 5.79
CA THR A 548 -14.26 -37.03 6.22
C THR A 548 -14.10 -35.64 5.60
N VAL A 549 -15.17 -34.85 5.48
CA VAL A 549 -15.18 -33.53 4.82
C VAL A 549 -14.16 -32.52 5.43
N LYS A 550 -13.67 -32.75 6.65
CA LYS A 550 -12.66 -31.91 7.33
C LYS A 550 -11.26 -31.94 6.69
N ASP A 551 -11.07 -32.78 5.67
CA ASP A 551 -9.75 -33.21 5.20
C ASP A 551 -9.00 -32.25 4.27
N PHE A 552 -9.57 -31.09 3.94
CA PHE A 552 -8.91 -30.06 3.14
C PHE A 552 -8.79 -28.72 3.87
N MET A 553 -9.18 -28.63 5.15
CA MET A 553 -9.20 -27.34 5.85
C MET A 553 -7.79 -26.90 6.28
N ARG A 554 -7.51 -25.60 6.14
CA ARG A 554 -6.31 -24.94 6.68
C ARG A 554 -6.37 -24.81 8.21
N GLY A 555 -5.21 -24.60 8.83
CA GLY A 555 -5.08 -24.19 10.25
C GLY A 555 -5.18 -25.27 11.33
N GLY A 556 -5.40 -26.55 10.99
CA GLY A 556 -5.23 -27.65 11.95
C GLY A 556 -6.12 -27.57 13.20
N PHE A 557 -7.26 -26.89 13.10
CA PHE A 557 -8.21 -26.69 14.20
C PHE A 557 -8.80 -28.01 14.70
N ALA A 558 -9.07 -28.09 16.02
CA ALA A 558 -9.62 -29.28 16.66
C ALA A 558 -11.05 -29.60 16.20
N ASP A 559 -11.87 -28.56 16.02
CA ASP A 559 -13.27 -28.64 15.62
C ASP A 559 -13.70 -27.41 14.78
N GLN A 560 -14.97 -27.42 14.35
CA GLN A 560 -15.53 -26.39 13.50
C GLN A 560 -15.77 -25.07 14.26
N ASP A 561 -16.06 -25.11 15.55
CA ASP A 561 -16.27 -23.90 16.36
C ASP A 561 -14.96 -23.13 16.52
N SER A 562 -13.87 -23.84 16.77
CA SER A 562 -12.50 -23.32 16.82
C SER A 562 -12.09 -22.72 15.46
N PHE A 563 -12.46 -23.37 14.36
CA PHE A 563 -12.25 -22.86 13.00
C PHE A 563 -13.01 -21.56 12.75
N CYS A 564 -14.33 -21.53 13.00
CA CYS A 564 -15.16 -20.34 12.79
C CYS A 564 -14.70 -19.18 13.68
N SER A 565 -14.40 -19.44 14.95
CA SER A 565 -13.99 -18.45 15.93
C SER A 565 -12.62 -17.83 15.64
N ALA A 566 -11.78 -18.49 14.84
CA ALA A 566 -10.51 -17.91 14.40
C ALA A 566 -10.70 -16.60 13.62
N CYS A 567 -11.83 -16.46 12.91
CA CYS A 567 -12.22 -15.23 12.23
C CYS A 567 -13.36 -14.50 12.97
N HIS A 568 -14.34 -15.22 13.49
CA HIS A 568 -15.53 -14.68 14.17
C HIS A 568 -15.37 -14.65 15.70
N GLN A 569 -14.25 -14.10 16.19
CA GLN A 569 -13.86 -14.16 17.61
C GLN A 569 -14.91 -13.63 18.59
N THR A 570 -15.70 -12.63 18.16
CA THR A 570 -16.75 -12.03 18.98
C THR A 570 -17.96 -12.94 19.16
N GLN A 571 -18.09 -14.01 18.38
CA GLN A 571 -19.28 -14.85 18.36
C GLN A 571 -19.18 -16.10 19.26
N LYS A 572 -18.01 -16.33 19.87
CA LYS A 572 -17.74 -17.51 20.70
C LYS A 572 -18.59 -17.60 21.98
N GLU A 573 -19.17 -16.49 22.43
CA GLU A 573 -19.88 -16.41 23.71
C GLU A 573 -21.22 -17.14 23.72
N ILE A 574 -21.72 -17.59 22.57
CA ILE A 574 -22.95 -18.38 22.49
C ILE A 574 -22.81 -19.75 23.19
N ALA A 575 -21.60 -20.31 23.22
CA ALA A 575 -21.32 -21.60 23.85
C ALA A 575 -21.60 -21.54 25.37
N GLY A 576 -22.40 -22.48 25.88
CA GLY A 576 -22.81 -22.52 27.29
C GLY A 576 -23.95 -21.57 27.69
N THR A 577 -24.51 -20.81 26.75
CA THR A 577 -25.69 -19.97 26.99
C THR A 577 -27.00 -20.74 26.76
N ASP A 578 -28.13 -20.12 27.06
CA ASP A 578 -29.46 -20.67 26.76
C ASP A 578 -29.72 -20.87 25.26
N HIS A 579 -28.87 -20.31 24.37
CA HIS A 579 -28.89 -20.54 22.93
C HIS A 579 -27.86 -21.58 22.45
N ASP A 580 -27.15 -22.26 23.36
CA ASP A 580 -26.34 -23.43 23.03
C ASP A 580 -27.24 -24.66 22.83
N MET A 581 -27.58 -24.93 21.57
CA MET A 581 -28.52 -25.98 21.16
C MET A 581 -27.91 -27.39 21.07
N ARG A 582 -26.62 -27.56 21.41
CA ARG A 582 -25.98 -28.87 21.33
C ARG A 582 -26.62 -29.86 22.30
N LYS A 583 -26.67 -31.12 21.87
CA LYS A 583 -27.06 -32.26 22.71
C LYS A 583 -25.89 -32.79 23.51
N THR A 584 -24.68 -32.72 22.95
CA THR A 584 -23.44 -33.14 23.60
C THR A 584 -22.31 -32.15 23.34
N ASP A 585 -21.33 -32.08 24.25
CA ASP A 585 -20.19 -31.15 24.14
C ASP A 585 -19.25 -31.46 22.96
N LYS A 586 -19.43 -32.60 22.28
CA LYS A 586 -18.65 -33.01 21.10
C LYS A 586 -19.19 -32.44 19.78
N GLU A 587 -20.40 -31.88 19.79
CA GLU A 587 -21.01 -31.25 18.63
C GLU A 587 -20.51 -29.80 18.46
N ALA A 588 -20.55 -29.29 17.23
CA ALA A 588 -20.22 -27.90 16.94
C ALA A 588 -21.46 -27.02 17.16
N VAL A 589 -21.35 -26.02 18.04
CA VAL A 589 -22.43 -25.05 18.32
C VAL A 589 -22.79 -24.31 17.05
N CYS A 590 -21.78 -23.80 16.33
CA CYS A 590 -21.98 -22.95 15.17
C CYS A 590 -22.71 -23.70 14.05
N ALA A 591 -22.40 -24.98 13.87
CA ALA A 591 -22.96 -25.81 12.80
C ALA A 591 -24.44 -26.19 13.04
N SER A 592 -24.94 -26.01 14.26
CA SER A 592 -26.36 -26.22 14.58
C SER A 592 -27.24 -25.16 13.93
N CYS A 593 -26.72 -23.94 13.79
CA CYS A 593 -27.44 -22.80 13.24
C CYS A 593 -26.93 -22.38 11.85
N HIS A 594 -25.63 -22.54 11.57
CA HIS A 594 -24.99 -22.03 10.34
C HIS A 594 -24.46 -23.14 9.43
N SER A 595 -24.63 -22.98 8.12
CA SER A 595 -24.01 -23.81 7.09
C SER A 595 -23.18 -22.97 6.13
N VAL A 596 -21.89 -23.25 6.01
CA VAL A 596 -20.98 -22.49 5.10
C VAL A 596 -21.15 -22.86 3.63
N HIS A 597 -21.76 -24.00 3.34
CA HIS A 597 -22.09 -24.43 1.98
C HIS A 597 -23.54 -24.90 1.95
N ASN A 598 -24.29 -24.50 0.93
CA ASN A 598 -25.69 -24.92 0.75
C ASN A 598 -26.58 -24.60 1.97
N ALA A 599 -26.44 -23.40 2.53
CA ALA A 599 -27.36 -22.89 3.54
C ALA A 599 -28.79 -22.79 2.97
N LYS A 600 -29.78 -22.88 3.85
CA LYS A 600 -31.20 -22.76 3.46
C LYS A 600 -31.64 -21.32 3.26
N THR A 601 -30.86 -20.37 3.76
CA THR A 601 -31.18 -18.95 3.65
C THR A 601 -29.96 -18.13 3.18
N PRO A 602 -30.17 -17.08 2.38
CA PRO A 602 -29.08 -16.24 1.85
C PRO A 602 -28.52 -15.27 2.90
N VAL A 603 -29.28 -14.98 3.96
CA VAL A 603 -28.88 -14.08 5.05
C VAL A 603 -28.54 -14.91 6.28
N ASN A 604 -27.42 -14.59 6.95
CA ASN A 604 -26.89 -15.32 8.11
C ASN A 604 -26.51 -16.80 7.88
N MET A 605 -26.66 -17.33 6.66
CA MET A 605 -26.28 -18.70 6.27
C MET A 605 -26.93 -19.77 7.17
N MET A 606 -28.23 -19.65 7.43
CA MET A 606 -28.89 -20.54 8.40
C MET A 606 -29.13 -21.96 7.85
N THR A 607 -29.08 -22.94 8.75
CA THR A 607 -29.41 -24.35 8.49
C THR A 607 -30.92 -24.60 8.38
N VAL A 608 -31.74 -23.72 8.99
CA VAL A 608 -33.20 -23.79 9.01
C VAL A 608 -33.79 -22.83 7.99
N GLU A 609 -34.84 -23.27 7.31
CA GLU A 609 -35.61 -22.47 6.36
C GLU A 609 -36.71 -21.67 7.10
N TYR A 610 -36.83 -20.38 6.81
CA TYR A 610 -37.90 -19.52 7.33
C TYR A 610 -38.23 -18.42 6.33
N ALA A 611 -39.49 -17.98 6.32
CA ALA A 611 -39.94 -16.90 5.44
C ALA A 611 -39.40 -15.56 5.92
N TYR A 612 -38.69 -14.82 5.06
CA TYR A 612 -38.26 -13.45 5.34
C TYR A 612 -39.35 -12.46 4.92
N LYS A 613 -40.31 -12.19 5.79
CA LYS A 613 -41.12 -10.96 5.73
C LYS A 613 -40.39 -9.80 6.44
N THR A 614 -39.65 -10.08 7.52
CA THR A 614 -38.80 -9.13 8.25
C THR A 614 -37.50 -9.78 8.73
N LYS A 615 -36.49 -8.98 9.13
CA LYS A 615 -35.27 -9.54 9.76
C LYS A 615 -35.53 -10.22 11.12
N ASP A 616 -36.71 -10.04 11.73
CA ASP A 616 -37.08 -10.61 13.02
C ASP A 616 -37.63 -12.03 12.92
N ASP A 617 -37.94 -12.46 11.69
CA ASP A 617 -38.54 -13.77 11.44
C ASP A 617 -37.58 -14.91 11.82
N ASN A 618 -36.27 -14.65 11.89
CA ASN A 618 -35.27 -15.63 12.35
C ASN A 618 -35.40 -15.94 13.85
N CYS A 619 -35.62 -14.92 14.69
CA CYS A 619 -35.84 -15.07 16.12
C CYS A 619 -37.20 -15.71 16.36
N ILE A 620 -38.24 -15.22 15.66
CA ILE A 620 -39.62 -15.68 15.81
C ILE A 620 -39.79 -17.12 15.31
N ALA A 621 -39.01 -17.59 14.34
CA ALA A 621 -39.01 -18.99 13.89
C ALA A 621 -38.78 -19.99 15.05
N CYS A 622 -38.01 -19.58 16.07
CA CYS A 622 -37.79 -20.37 17.28
C CYS A 622 -38.66 -19.90 18.46
N HIS A 623 -38.85 -18.59 18.64
CA HIS A 623 -39.59 -17.97 19.76
C HIS A 623 -41.09 -17.79 19.49
N ASN A 624 -41.74 -18.82 18.96
CA ASN A 624 -43.19 -18.85 18.76
C ASN A 624 -43.80 -20.07 19.49
N PRO A 625 -45.13 -20.13 19.66
CA PRO A 625 -45.78 -21.22 20.40
C PRO A 625 -45.55 -22.64 19.85
N LYS A 626 -45.05 -22.79 18.61
CA LYS A 626 -44.71 -24.07 17.95
C LYS A 626 -43.21 -24.22 17.67
N GLY A 627 -42.40 -23.25 18.08
CA GLY A 627 -40.95 -23.22 17.84
C GLY A 627 -40.16 -23.95 18.93
N HIS A 628 -38.84 -24.03 18.75
CA HIS A 628 -37.94 -24.68 19.72
C HIS A 628 -37.85 -23.94 21.07
N ALA A 629 -38.31 -22.70 21.15
CA ALA A 629 -38.33 -21.86 22.35
C ALA A 629 -39.77 -21.43 22.73
N ASP A 630 -40.72 -22.37 22.64
CA ASP A 630 -42.15 -22.21 22.96
C ASP A 630 -42.45 -21.69 24.37
N LYS A 631 -41.56 -21.94 25.34
CA LYS A 631 -41.69 -21.41 26.71
C LYS A 631 -41.33 -19.94 26.86
N LYS A 632 -40.64 -19.35 25.87
CA LYS A 632 -40.19 -17.94 25.86
C LYS A 632 -40.70 -17.24 24.61
N THR A 633 -42.03 -17.21 24.46
CA THR A 633 -42.68 -16.48 23.36
C THR A 633 -42.59 -14.97 23.56
N VAL A 634 -42.37 -14.24 22.48
CA VAL A 634 -42.29 -12.77 22.50
C VAL A 634 -43.65 -12.19 22.12
N SER A 635 -44.28 -11.42 23.02
CA SER A 635 -45.57 -10.75 22.75
C SER A 635 -45.59 -9.31 23.26
N GLY A 636 -45.91 -8.36 22.37
CA GLY A 636 -45.88 -6.93 22.66
C GLY A 636 -44.48 -6.38 22.95
N GLY A 637 -44.30 -5.06 22.77
CA GLY A 637 -43.06 -4.38 23.12
C GLY A 637 -42.78 -3.13 22.32
N HIS A 638 -41.52 -2.69 22.33
CA HIS A 638 -41.07 -1.58 21.48
C HIS A 638 -41.45 -1.87 20.02
N LYS A 639 -42.07 -0.89 19.35
CA LYS A 639 -42.55 -1.04 17.97
C LYS A 639 -41.36 -1.37 17.04
N THR A 640 -41.36 -2.58 16.47
CA THR A 640 -40.43 -2.99 15.40
C THR A 640 -40.97 -2.57 14.03
N GLY A 641 -40.08 -2.44 13.04
CA GLY A 641 -40.42 -1.97 11.70
C GLY A 641 -39.87 -0.59 11.36
N LYS A 642 -40.47 0.07 10.37
CA LYS A 642 -40.00 1.35 9.81
C LYS A 642 -40.14 2.50 10.82
N ILE A 643 -39.11 3.33 10.91
CA ILE A 643 -39.02 4.48 11.80
C ILE A 643 -38.93 5.76 10.96
N ASP A 644 -39.98 6.58 10.99
CA ASP A 644 -40.05 7.80 10.17
C ASP A 644 -39.18 8.95 10.73
N LYS A 645 -39.08 9.06 12.05
CA LYS A 645 -38.24 10.07 12.75
C LYS A 645 -36.89 9.50 13.19
N TYR A 646 -36.11 9.02 12.23
CA TYR A 646 -34.89 8.26 12.50
C TYR A 646 -33.64 9.11 12.72
N GLN A 647 -33.63 10.39 12.33
CA GLN A 647 -32.42 11.22 12.22
C GLN A 647 -31.60 11.27 13.53
N LYS A 648 -32.29 11.19 14.67
CA LYS A 648 -31.69 11.21 16.01
C LYS A 648 -31.10 9.87 16.45
N TYR A 649 -31.56 8.77 15.86
CA TYR A 649 -31.24 7.40 16.27
C TYR A 649 -30.54 6.59 15.16
N GLU A 650 -30.20 7.26 14.06
CA GLU A 650 -29.71 6.65 12.82
C GLU A 650 -28.61 5.60 13.04
N LYS A 651 -27.64 5.92 13.92
CA LYS A 651 -26.49 5.07 14.25
C LYS A 651 -26.85 3.69 14.82
N ASN A 652 -28.03 3.56 15.42
CA ASN A 652 -28.49 2.34 16.08
C ASN A 652 -29.54 1.60 15.23
N LEU A 653 -30.00 2.20 14.12
CA LEU A 653 -31.05 1.64 13.27
C LEU A 653 -30.45 0.95 12.05
N THR A 654 -31.21 -0.01 11.48
CA THR A 654 -30.81 -0.67 10.24
C THR A 654 -31.36 0.11 9.05
N LYS A 655 -30.47 0.59 8.18
CA LYS A 655 -30.83 1.21 6.90
C LYS A 655 -31.06 0.15 5.81
N ASP A 656 -32.16 0.25 5.08
CA ASP A 656 -32.41 -0.58 3.89
C ASP A 656 -31.76 0.01 2.62
N LYS A 657 -32.00 -0.62 1.46
CA LYS A 657 -31.48 -0.16 0.17
C LYS A 657 -32.16 1.11 -0.35
N ASP A 658 -33.40 1.35 0.08
CA ASP A 658 -34.23 2.48 -0.36
C ASP A 658 -34.07 3.71 0.56
N GLY A 659 -33.18 3.62 1.57
CA GLY A 659 -32.86 4.69 2.50
C GLY A 659 -33.83 4.81 3.69
N ASN A 660 -34.72 3.85 3.89
CA ASN A 660 -35.57 3.77 5.07
C ASN A 660 -34.82 3.14 6.25
N TYR A 661 -35.21 3.51 7.47
CA TYR A 661 -34.60 3.01 8.70
C TYR A 661 -35.57 2.14 9.47
N TYR A 662 -35.06 1.01 9.97
CA TYR A 662 -35.83 0.00 10.67
C TYR A 662 -35.21 -0.34 12.01
N ILE A 663 -36.06 -0.66 12.98
CA ILE A 663 -35.69 -1.31 14.22
C ILE A 663 -36.18 -2.76 14.21
N TYR A 664 -35.29 -3.66 14.59
CA TYR A 664 -35.48 -5.11 14.60
C TYR A 664 -35.17 -5.66 16.00
N CYS A 665 -35.63 -6.88 16.32
CA CYS A 665 -35.19 -7.65 17.47
C CYS A 665 -33.67 -7.69 17.55
N SER A 666 -32.99 -7.87 16.40
CA SER A 666 -31.53 -7.87 16.31
C SER A 666 -30.85 -6.52 16.57
N THR A 667 -31.61 -5.42 16.58
CA THR A 667 -31.11 -4.10 17.02
C THR A 667 -30.87 -4.08 18.52
N CYS A 668 -31.67 -4.83 19.28
CA CYS A 668 -31.60 -4.89 20.73
C CYS A 668 -30.87 -6.14 21.22
N HIS A 669 -31.12 -7.27 20.56
CA HIS A 669 -30.64 -8.59 20.94
C HIS A 669 -29.59 -9.13 19.97
N THR A 670 -28.57 -9.77 20.51
CA THR A 670 -27.53 -10.49 19.79
C THR A 670 -27.32 -11.84 20.46
N VAL A 671 -27.72 -12.90 19.75
CA VAL A 671 -27.57 -14.30 20.25
C VAL A 671 -26.13 -14.70 20.51
N HIS A 672 -25.17 -13.93 20.00
CA HIS A 672 -23.76 -14.23 20.09
C HIS A 672 -23.03 -13.57 21.26
N SER A 673 -23.71 -12.76 22.07
CA SER A 673 -23.06 -12.11 23.20
C SER A 673 -24.02 -11.84 24.35
N ASN A 674 -23.49 -11.79 25.57
CA ASN A 674 -24.21 -11.31 26.75
C ASN A 674 -25.49 -12.11 27.09
N GLY A 675 -25.48 -13.43 26.87
CA GLY A 675 -26.56 -14.33 27.23
C GLY A 675 -26.48 -14.86 28.67
N PRO A 676 -27.60 -15.28 29.28
CA PRO A 676 -27.56 -15.99 30.54
C PRO A 676 -26.98 -17.39 30.31
N LYS A 677 -26.44 -17.99 31.38
CA LYS A 677 -26.00 -19.39 31.36
C LYS A 677 -27.19 -20.29 31.00
N LYS A 678 -26.91 -21.40 30.31
CA LYS A 678 -27.93 -22.38 29.92
C LYS A 678 -28.81 -22.77 31.12
N GLY A 679 -30.12 -22.60 30.99
CA GLY A 679 -31.10 -22.87 32.05
C GLY A 679 -31.32 -21.77 33.09
N ALA A 680 -30.62 -20.63 33.02
CA ALA A 680 -30.85 -19.47 33.88
C ALA A 680 -31.77 -18.42 33.21
N GLU A 681 -32.55 -17.69 34.02
CA GLU A 681 -33.37 -16.59 33.52
C GLU A 681 -32.55 -15.30 33.38
N GLY A 682 -32.81 -14.53 32.33
CA GLY A 682 -32.06 -13.32 32.00
C GLY A 682 -32.56 -12.06 32.75
N THR A 683 -31.69 -11.07 32.87
CA THR A 683 -31.96 -9.71 33.36
C THR A 683 -31.78 -8.70 32.22
N VAL A 684 -32.10 -7.42 32.46
CA VAL A 684 -31.80 -6.32 31.50
C VAL A 684 -30.30 -6.07 31.31
N GLN A 685 -29.43 -6.83 31.97
CA GLN A 685 -27.97 -6.78 31.76
C GLN A 685 -27.43 -7.98 30.99
N ASN A 686 -28.14 -9.10 30.94
CA ASN A 686 -27.60 -10.36 30.40
C ASN A 686 -28.62 -11.20 29.60
N SER A 687 -29.65 -10.57 29.03
CA SER A 687 -30.64 -11.22 28.15
C SER A 687 -30.28 -11.07 26.67
N PHE A 688 -29.05 -11.43 26.31
CA PHE A 688 -28.52 -11.33 24.95
C PHE A 688 -28.55 -9.89 24.41
N LEU A 689 -28.42 -8.87 25.26
CA LEU A 689 -28.51 -7.48 24.83
C LEU A 689 -27.22 -7.01 24.14
N ASP A 690 -27.36 -6.15 23.12
CA ASP A 690 -26.22 -5.59 22.38
C ASP A 690 -25.27 -4.83 23.32
N LYS A 691 -24.04 -5.36 23.45
CA LYS A 691 -23.00 -4.79 24.32
C LYS A 691 -22.63 -3.35 23.97
N LYS A 692 -22.77 -2.92 22.72
CA LYS A 692 -22.52 -1.52 22.33
C LYS A 692 -23.51 -0.59 23.00
N LEU A 693 -24.78 -0.98 23.06
CA LEU A 693 -25.83 -0.21 23.74
C LEU A 693 -25.65 -0.22 25.26
N MET A 694 -25.12 -1.32 25.82
CA MET A 694 -24.84 -1.44 27.26
C MET A 694 -23.75 -0.48 27.77
N SER A 695 -22.83 -0.03 26.92
CA SER A 695 -21.63 0.72 27.32
C SER A 695 -21.85 2.20 27.70
N LYS A 696 -23.04 2.76 27.45
CA LYS A 696 -23.33 4.20 27.58
C LYS A 696 -24.37 4.52 28.66
N GLY A 697 -24.08 4.18 29.92
CA GLY A 697 -24.97 4.50 31.05
C GLY A 697 -26.24 3.65 31.12
N GLY A 698 -26.23 2.44 30.53
CA GLY A 698 -27.35 1.51 30.49
C GLY A 698 -27.92 1.28 29.09
N PHE A 699 -28.57 0.13 28.89
CA PHE A 699 -29.05 -0.33 27.58
C PHE A 699 -29.91 0.72 26.86
N CYS A 700 -30.94 1.24 27.54
CA CYS A 700 -31.89 2.19 26.98
C CYS A 700 -31.23 3.52 26.60
N ALA A 701 -30.31 4.01 27.44
CA ALA A 701 -29.58 5.26 27.23
C ALA A 701 -28.54 5.17 26.10
N GLY A 702 -28.04 3.97 25.80
CA GLY A 702 -27.21 3.73 24.62
C GLY A 702 -27.96 3.93 23.30
N CYS A 703 -29.27 3.67 23.28
CA CYS A 703 -30.13 3.98 22.15
C CYS A 703 -30.69 5.41 22.22
N HIS A 704 -31.25 5.78 23.37
CA HIS A 704 -31.85 7.08 23.66
C HIS A 704 -30.87 8.02 24.37
N GLU A 705 -29.81 8.43 23.66
CA GLU A 705 -28.78 9.30 24.24
C GLU A 705 -29.32 10.64 24.73
N ASP A 706 -30.40 11.12 24.12
CA ASP A 706 -31.09 12.33 24.55
C ASP A 706 -31.81 12.23 25.89
N LYS A 707 -31.87 11.02 26.45
CA LYS A 707 -32.46 10.73 27.75
C LYS A 707 -31.40 10.43 28.81
N GLN A 708 -30.10 10.55 28.49
CA GLN A 708 -29.01 10.37 29.46
C GLN A 708 -29.07 11.35 30.64
N SER A 709 -29.68 12.52 30.46
CA SER A 709 -29.90 13.47 31.55
C SER A 709 -30.92 12.99 32.59
N PHE A 710 -31.64 11.88 32.34
CA PHE A 710 -32.64 11.34 33.27
C PHE A 710 -32.05 11.07 34.65
N ASP A 711 -30.77 10.70 34.76
CA ASP A 711 -30.12 10.51 36.06
C ASP A 711 -30.18 11.76 36.94
N LYS A 712 -30.13 12.94 36.32
CA LYS A 712 -30.24 14.24 36.98
C LYS A 712 -31.70 14.69 37.14
N SER A 713 -32.65 14.10 36.41
CA SER A 713 -34.07 14.41 36.52
C SER A 713 -34.58 14.24 37.96
N PRO A 714 -35.48 15.12 38.42
CA PRO A 714 -36.28 14.90 39.62
C PRO A 714 -37.13 13.62 39.57
N HIS A 715 -37.50 13.10 38.39
CA HIS A 715 -38.24 11.84 38.22
C HIS A 715 -37.37 10.58 38.28
N ASN A 716 -36.07 10.69 38.53
CA ASN A 716 -35.23 9.51 38.73
C ASN A 716 -35.69 8.74 39.97
N VAL A 717 -36.26 7.56 39.77
CA VAL A 717 -36.82 6.71 40.84
C VAL A 717 -35.80 6.38 41.92
N ASN A 718 -34.50 6.36 41.62
CA ASN A 718 -33.45 6.16 42.63
C ASN A 718 -33.49 7.20 43.75
N LYS A 719 -34.03 8.40 43.47
CA LYS A 719 -34.15 9.51 44.42
C LYS A 719 -35.44 9.48 45.24
N PHE A 720 -36.37 8.55 44.97
CA PHE A 720 -37.66 8.53 45.62
C PHE A 720 -37.58 7.89 47.02
N GLU A 721 -38.10 8.60 48.02
CA GLU A 721 -38.15 8.14 49.41
C GLU A 721 -39.17 7.00 49.61
N LYS A 722 -40.30 7.02 48.88
CA LYS A 722 -41.33 5.94 48.89
C LYS A 722 -41.23 5.10 47.62
N ASN A 723 -41.17 3.77 47.76
CA ASN A 723 -41.05 2.83 46.63
C ASN A 723 -41.92 1.58 46.79
N THR A 724 -42.35 0.98 45.67
CA THR A 724 -43.05 -0.32 45.64
C THR A 724 -42.06 -1.49 45.54
N GLU A 725 -42.50 -2.73 45.81
CA GLU A 725 -41.64 -3.92 45.73
C GLU A 725 -41.07 -4.14 44.31
N LYS A 726 -41.89 -3.91 43.26
CA LYS A 726 -41.47 -3.96 41.84
C LYS A 726 -40.33 -2.97 41.59
N VAL A 727 -40.47 -1.72 42.06
CA VAL A 727 -39.46 -0.68 41.90
C VAL A 727 -38.17 -1.03 42.63
N ASN A 728 -38.24 -1.59 43.84
CA ASN A 728 -37.05 -2.00 44.60
C ASN A 728 -36.25 -3.11 43.90
N LYS A 729 -36.92 -4.11 43.31
CA LYS A 729 -36.25 -5.17 42.53
C LYS A 729 -35.55 -4.62 41.29
N LEU A 730 -36.20 -3.71 40.58
CA LEU A 730 -35.63 -3.07 39.38
C LEU A 730 -34.45 -2.16 39.73
N LYS A 731 -34.53 -1.41 40.84
CA LYS A 731 -33.39 -0.65 41.38
C LYS A 731 -32.19 -1.54 41.70
N ALA A 732 -32.42 -2.69 42.36
CA ALA A 732 -31.36 -3.63 42.67
C ALA A 732 -30.70 -4.21 41.40
N ALA A 733 -31.48 -4.36 40.34
CA ALA A 733 -31.00 -4.71 39.02
C ALA A 733 -30.51 -3.49 38.21
N ASN A 734 -30.33 -2.30 38.79
CA ASN A 734 -29.91 -1.07 38.10
C ASN A 734 -30.77 -0.73 36.85
N ASP A 735 -32.06 -1.05 36.87
CA ASP A 735 -33.04 -0.78 35.83
C ASP A 735 -33.97 0.36 36.25
N THR A 736 -33.48 1.60 36.14
CA THR A 736 -34.24 2.80 36.51
C THR A 736 -35.36 3.12 35.52
N CYS A 737 -35.21 2.69 34.26
CA CYS A 737 -36.19 2.89 33.20
C CYS A 737 -37.36 1.90 33.35
N GLY A 738 -37.06 0.65 33.71
CA GLY A 738 -38.02 -0.44 33.90
C GLY A 738 -39.06 -0.17 34.99
N ALA A 739 -38.77 0.76 35.91
CA ALA A 739 -39.73 1.20 36.92
C ALA A 739 -40.97 1.87 36.32
N CYS A 740 -40.82 2.44 35.12
CA CYS A 740 -41.89 3.12 34.39
C CYS A 740 -42.19 2.46 33.04
N HIS A 741 -41.20 1.86 32.37
CA HIS A 741 -41.32 1.30 31.03
C HIS A 741 -41.24 -0.24 31.00
N GLU A 742 -42.16 -0.88 30.30
CA GLU A 742 -42.27 -2.33 30.13
C GLU A 742 -42.12 -2.70 28.64
N VAL A 743 -40.98 -3.30 28.29
CA VAL A 743 -40.54 -3.50 26.90
C VAL A 743 -41.05 -4.81 26.30
N HIS A 744 -41.47 -5.78 27.11
CA HIS A 744 -42.04 -7.06 26.67
C HIS A 744 -43.21 -7.46 27.57
N GLY A 745 -44.27 -8.05 27.02
CA GLY A 745 -45.38 -8.61 27.81
C GLY A 745 -46.54 -7.63 28.12
N ASN A 746 -47.22 -7.12 27.08
CA ASN A 746 -48.37 -6.18 27.16
C ASN A 746 -48.05 -4.68 27.46
N GLY A 747 -46.93 -4.12 27.00
CA GLY A 747 -46.65 -2.67 27.10
C GLY A 747 -47.61 -1.77 26.29
N GLY A 748 -48.13 -0.70 26.91
CA GLY A 748 -49.05 0.28 26.30
C GLY A 748 -48.40 1.26 25.31
N TYR A 749 -49.13 2.33 24.92
CA TYR A 749 -48.76 3.26 23.83
C TYR A 749 -47.40 3.99 24.02
N TYR A 750 -46.87 4.06 25.25
CA TYR A 750 -45.55 4.63 25.59
C TYR A 750 -44.67 3.65 26.39
N LEU A 751 -44.93 2.35 26.25
CA LEU A 751 -44.34 1.32 27.10
C LEU A 751 -44.70 1.46 28.58
N PHE A 752 -45.65 2.31 28.98
CA PHE A 752 -46.21 2.26 30.32
C PHE A 752 -47.03 0.98 30.51
N ASP A 753 -47.26 0.63 31.77
CA ASP A 753 -48.21 -0.41 32.15
C ASP A 753 -49.56 -0.15 31.48
N LYS A 754 -50.09 -1.17 30.78
CA LYS A 754 -51.33 -1.08 30.01
C LYS A 754 -52.55 -0.71 30.87
N SER A 755 -52.51 -1.00 32.18
CA SER A 755 -53.55 -0.61 33.13
C SER A 755 -53.68 0.91 33.32
N MET A 756 -52.63 1.70 33.01
CA MET A 756 -52.62 3.15 33.19
C MET A 756 -53.32 3.93 32.07
N GLY A 757 -53.67 3.28 30.95
CA GLY A 757 -54.34 3.92 29.81
C GLY A 757 -53.44 4.85 28.98
N LYS A 758 -54.06 5.78 28.24
CA LYS A 758 -53.38 6.72 27.31
C LYS A 758 -53.44 8.19 27.73
N ASP A 759 -54.19 8.49 28.78
CA ASP A 759 -54.46 9.85 29.25
C ASP A 759 -53.30 10.32 30.13
N PHE A 760 -52.49 11.24 29.61
CA PHE A 760 -51.32 11.77 30.33
C PHE A 760 -51.68 12.45 31.65
N GLU A 761 -52.85 13.07 31.76
CA GLU A 761 -53.25 13.73 33.00
C GLU A 761 -53.48 12.67 34.09
N LYS A 762 -54.19 11.58 33.76
CA LYS A 762 -54.40 10.45 34.67
C LYS A 762 -53.09 9.75 35.03
N ILE A 763 -52.21 9.54 34.04
CA ILE A 763 -50.90 8.94 34.27
C ILE A 763 -50.08 9.81 35.23
N CYS A 764 -49.96 11.12 34.97
CA CYS A 764 -49.22 12.03 35.84
C CYS A 764 -49.86 12.15 37.23
N ALA A 765 -51.19 12.31 37.31
CA ALA A 765 -51.93 12.44 38.56
C ALA A 765 -51.89 11.16 39.41
N SER A 766 -51.78 9.98 38.79
CA SER A 766 -51.61 8.72 39.53
C SER A 766 -50.37 8.73 40.44
N CYS A 767 -49.35 9.50 40.06
CA CYS A 767 -48.13 9.67 40.85
C CYS A 767 -48.10 10.99 41.64
N HIS A 768 -48.66 12.08 41.09
CA HIS A 768 -48.68 13.44 41.67
C HIS A 768 -49.98 13.76 42.43
N SER A 769 -50.43 12.81 43.23
CA SER A 769 -51.57 12.95 44.16
C SER A 769 -51.09 12.86 45.60
N ASP A 770 -51.93 13.24 46.56
CA ASP A 770 -51.61 13.20 47.99
C ASP A 770 -51.19 11.79 48.46
N SER A 771 -51.68 10.72 47.81
CA SER A 771 -51.35 9.32 48.11
C SER A 771 -50.33 8.68 47.14
N GLY A 772 -49.94 9.39 46.08
CA GLY A 772 -49.03 8.89 45.04
C GLY A 772 -47.56 8.90 45.46
N ILE A 773 -46.71 8.28 44.62
CA ILE A 773 -45.25 8.20 44.85
C ILE A 773 -44.55 9.58 44.84
N ALA A 774 -45.21 10.63 44.32
CA ALA A 774 -44.72 12.01 44.22
C ALA A 774 -45.61 13.03 44.95
N SER A 775 -46.14 12.69 46.13
CA SER A 775 -47.10 13.53 46.86
C SER A 775 -46.59 14.91 47.30
N LYS A 776 -45.26 15.10 47.46
CA LYS A 776 -44.66 16.40 47.81
C LYS A 776 -44.88 17.49 46.74
N THR A 777 -45.21 17.11 45.52
CA THR A 777 -45.43 18.01 44.38
C THR A 777 -46.85 17.91 43.83
N ALA A 778 -47.83 17.59 44.69
CA ALA A 778 -49.23 17.50 44.31
C ALA A 778 -49.73 18.78 43.62
N ILE A 779 -50.53 18.59 42.56
CA ILE A 779 -51.06 19.67 41.73
C ILE A 779 -52.56 19.81 42.01
N THR A 780 -52.98 20.98 42.50
CA THR A 780 -54.38 21.26 42.88
C THR A 780 -55.11 22.16 41.89
N SER A 781 -54.37 23.01 41.18
CA SER A 781 -54.84 23.80 40.04
C SER A 781 -53.70 24.00 39.05
N SER A 782 -54.02 24.09 37.77
CA SER A 782 -53.06 24.29 36.70
C SER A 782 -53.68 25.11 35.57
N HIS A 783 -52.84 25.58 34.65
CA HIS A 783 -53.30 26.09 33.37
C HIS A 783 -54.23 25.06 32.69
N LYS A 784 -55.15 25.52 31.83
CA LYS A 784 -56.08 24.64 31.12
C LYS A 784 -55.33 23.59 30.30
N MET A 785 -55.57 22.31 30.60
CA MET A 785 -54.97 21.14 29.94
C MET A 785 -56.00 20.39 29.08
N ASN A 786 -55.51 19.48 28.25
CA ASN A 786 -56.26 18.68 27.29
C ASN A 786 -57.15 19.51 26.35
N VAL A 787 -56.64 20.67 25.93
CA VAL A 787 -57.32 21.58 25.00
C VAL A 787 -56.46 21.85 23.77
N LYS A 788 -57.13 22.03 22.63
CA LYS A 788 -56.47 22.46 21.40
C LYS A 788 -56.05 23.94 21.51
N PRO A 789 -54.83 24.29 21.11
CA PRO A 789 -54.42 25.68 21.06
C PRO A 789 -55.20 26.44 19.98
N LYS A 790 -55.46 27.73 20.22
CA LYS A 790 -56.15 28.61 19.25
C LYS A 790 -55.27 29.06 18.08
N LYS A 791 -53.95 28.98 18.25
CA LYS A 791 -52.93 29.31 17.25
C LYS A 791 -52.10 28.06 16.98
N ASN A 792 -51.48 27.99 15.81
CA ASN A 792 -50.46 26.97 15.56
C ASN A 792 -49.22 27.30 16.40
N MET A 793 -48.64 26.32 17.07
CA MET A 793 -47.56 26.54 18.04
C MET A 793 -46.45 25.53 17.79
N ASP A 794 -45.21 26.00 17.84
CA ASP A 794 -44.01 25.17 17.73
C ASP A 794 -43.57 24.65 19.12
N ILE A 795 -44.40 23.79 19.70
CA ILE A 795 -44.17 23.11 20.98
C ILE A 795 -44.84 21.72 20.96
N TYR A 796 -44.42 20.82 21.84
CA TYR A 796 -45.00 19.48 21.92
C TYR A 796 -46.51 19.52 22.22
N LEU A 797 -47.32 18.91 21.36
CA LEU A 797 -48.75 18.70 21.57
C LEU A 797 -49.05 17.22 21.39
N GLN A 798 -49.83 16.64 22.30
CA GLN A 798 -50.27 15.24 22.17
C GLN A 798 -51.61 15.20 21.46
N ASP A 799 -51.66 14.57 20.29
CA ASP A 799 -52.85 14.52 19.44
C ASP A 799 -53.47 15.91 19.16
N GLY A 800 -52.60 16.94 19.11
CA GLY A 800 -52.99 18.34 18.92
C GLY A 800 -53.47 19.07 20.19
N ASN A 801 -53.49 18.41 21.35
CA ASN A 801 -53.88 18.99 22.63
C ASN A 801 -52.67 19.39 23.48
N ILE A 802 -52.84 20.45 24.28
CA ILE A 802 -51.91 20.86 25.33
C ILE A 802 -52.03 19.86 26.49
N VAL A 803 -50.95 19.17 26.82
CA VAL A 803 -50.88 18.19 27.92
C VAL A 803 -49.75 18.56 28.88
N CYS A 804 -49.63 17.90 30.04
CA CYS A 804 -48.58 18.24 31.01
C CYS A 804 -47.19 18.18 30.36
N ALA A 805 -46.99 17.19 29.47
CA ALA A 805 -45.77 17.01 28.70
C ALA A 805 -45.54 18.10 27.63
N THR A 806 -46.50 18.99 27.36
CA THR A 806 -46.30 20.18 26.51
C THR A 806 -45.34 21.14 27.17
N CYS A 807 -45.48 21.37 28.48
CA CYS A 807 -44.61 22.27 29.23
C CYS A 807 -43.48 21.54 29.96
N HIS A 808 -43.75 20.31 30.41
CA HIS A 808 -42.79 19.53 31.19
C HIS A 808 -42.12 18.42 30.36
N GLU A 809 -40.81 18.26 30.48
CA GLU A 809 -40.07 17.10 30.00
C GLU A 809 -39.73 16.19 31.20
N PRO A 810 -40.43 15.07 31.43
CA PRO A 810 -40.22 14.22 32.61
C PRO A 810 -38.80 13.61 32.65
N HIS A 811 -38.10 13.53 31.53
CA HIS A 811 -36.70 13.10 31.47
C HIS A 811 -35.68 14.24 31.65
N GLY A 812 -36.16 15.48 31.74
CA GLY A 812 -35.34 16.69 31.72
C GLY A 812 -34.69 16.97 33.07
N PRO A 813 -33.45 17.49 33.08
CA PRO A 813 -32.77 17.87 34.31
C PRO A 813 -33.19 19.27 34.80
N GLU A 814 -33.91 20.03 33.98
CA GLU A 814 -34.26 21.42 34.26
C GLU A 814 -35.10 21.58 35.52
N LYS A 815 -34.98 22.74 36.17
CA LYS A 815 -35.74 23.04 37.38
C LYS A 815 -37.24 23.02 37.07
N GLY A 816 -38.00 22.22 37.83
CA GLY A 816 -39.43 21.99 37.55
C GLY A 816 -39.68 21.23 36.25
N MET A 817 -38.64 20.67 35.63
CA MET A 817 -38.66 19.88 34.40
C MET A 817 -39.29 20.62 33.24
N LEU A 818 -39.15 21.94 33.19
CA LEU A 818 -39.66 22.73 32.09
C LEU A 818 -38.88 22.38 30.81
N ARG A 819 -39.58 22.36 29.67
CA ARG A 819 -38.93 22.19 28.38
C ARG A 819 -37.97 23.36 28.15
N ASP A 820 -36.74 23.02 27.79
CA ASP A 820 -35.75 23.99 27.36
C ASP A 820 -36.16 24.60 26.01
N MET A 821 -36.35 25.92 26.01
CA MET A 821 -36.72 26.72 24.84
C MET A 821 -35.57 27.69 24.46
N GLY A 822 -34.35 27.46 24.97
CA GLY A 822 -33.19 28.32 24.81
C GLY A 822 -33.39 29.68 25.49
N GLU A 823 -33.07 30.76 24.77
CA GLU A 823 -33.30 32.13 25.24
C GLU A 823 -34.79 32.53 25.30
N LYS A 824 -35.70 31.69 24.78
CA LYS A 824 -37.14 31.98 24.76
C LYS A 824 -37.80 31.48 26.03
N ASN A 825 -38.60 32.33 26.66
CA ASN A 825 -39.50 31.94 27.73
C ASN A 825 -40.59 30.99 27.20
N ILE A 826 -40.84 29.86 27.88
CA ILE A 826 -41.85 28.88 27.49
C ILE A 826 -43.25 29.48 27.35
N CYS A 827 -43.57 30.53 28.13
CA CYS A 827 -44.83 31.24 28.03
C CYS A 827 -44.98 31.96 26.68
N PHE A 828 -43.89 32.52 26.13
CA PHE A 828 -43.90 33.24 24.85
C PHE A 828 -44.02 32.32 23.63
N ALA A 829 -43.80 31.01 23.79
CA ALA A 829 -44.11 30.04 22.74
C ALA A 829 -45.60 30.07 22.34
N CYS A 830 -46.46 30.47 23.29
CA CYS A 830 -47.91 30.59 23.08
C CYS A 830 -48.40 32.05 23.18
N HIS A 831 -47.74 32.88 23.99
CA HIS A 831 -48.10 34.26 24.31
C HIS A 831 -47.06 35.26 23.78
N GLU A 832 -46.65 35.12 22.52
CA GLU A 832 -45.63 35.96 21.90
C GLU A 832 -45.99 37.46 21.93
N ASP A 833 -47.27 37.79 21.79
CA ASP A 833 -47.80 39.14 21.86
C ASP A 833 -47.58 39.81 23.23
N GLN A 834 -47.32 39.01 24.27
CA GLN A 834 -47.04 39.49 25.62
C GLN A 834 -45.55 39.67 25.89
N LYS A 835 -44.65 39.25 24.97
CA LYS A 835 -43.19 39.38 25.07
C LYS A 835 -42.73 40.80 25.39
N LEU A 836 -43.42 41.78 24.82
CA LEU A 836 -43.04 43.19 24.93
C LEU A 836 -43.07 43.68 26.38
N VAL A 837 -43.72 42.98 27.32
CA VAL A 837 -43.66 43.29 28.76
C VAL A 837 -42.23 43.29 29.26
N ASP A 838 -41.37 42.43 28.68
CA ASP A 838 -39.96 42.37 29.03
C ASP A 838 -39.33 43.73 28.84
N MET A 839 -39.74 44.52 27.84
CA MET A 839 -39.22 45.85 27.42
C MET A 839 -39.82 47.04 28.16
N THR A 840 -40.73 46.79 29.10
CA THR A 840 -41.50 47.82 29.80
C THR A 840 -41.03 48.01 31.25
N LYS A 841 -41.47 49.08 31.91
CA LYS A 841 -41.29 49.22 33.38
C LYS A 841 -42.07 48.19 34.20
N HIS A 842 -42.91 47.34 33.59
CA HIS A 842 -43.51 46.19 34.28
C HIS A 842 -42.57 44.99 34.35
N ASN A 843 -41.38 45.07 33.77
CA ASN A 843 -40.30 44.15 34.06
C ASN A 843 -39.71 44.45 35.44
N LEU A 844 -40.29 43.85 36.48
CA LEU A 844 -39.89 44.08 37.88
C LEU A 844 -38.42 43.69 38.15
N ALA A 845 -37.82 42.85 37.30
CA ALA A 845 -36.40 42.49 37.42
C ALA A 845 -35.46 43.67 37.12
N LYS A 846 -35.95 44.72 36.44
CA LYS A 846 -35.17 45.88 35.98
C LYS A 846 -35.46 47.16 36.77
N LEU A 847 -36.30 47.10 37.80
CA LEU A 847 -36.67 48.26 38.61
C LEU A 847 -35.75 48.41 39.82
N ASP A 848 -34.91 49.44 39.83
CA ASP A 848 -33.87 49.63 40.84
C ASP A 848 -34.43 49.75 42.27
N TYR A 849 -35.65 50.28 42.42
CA TYR A 849 -36.28 50.55 43.72
C TYR A 849 -37.03 49.35 44.33
N LEU A 850 -37.09 48.20 43.65
CA LEU A 850 -37.74 47.00 44.18
C LEU A 850 -36.81 46.18 45.09
N ASN A 851 -37.42 45.39 46.00
CA ASN A 851 -36.68 44.48 46.85
C ASN A 851 -36.09 43.28 46.06
N GLU A 852 -35.06 42.65 46.62
CA GLU A 852 -34.32 41.56 45.97
C GLU A 852 -35.16 40.30 45.72
N ASN A 853 -36.18 40.03 46.54
CA ASN A 853 -37.04 38.86 46.36
C ASN A 853 -37.94 39.01 45.12
N ASP A 854 -38.56 40.17 44.94
CA ASP A 854 -39.40 40.46 43.79
C ASP A 854 -38.56 40.55 42.50
N LYS A 855 -37.37 41.17 42.58
CA LYS A 855 -36.40 41.17 41.48
C LYS A 855 -35.98 39.76 41.10
N LYS A 856 -35.65 38.90 42.06
CA LYS A 856 -35.24 37.51 41.81
C LYS A 856 -36.37 36.67 41.22
N LYS A 857 -37.61 36.86 41.68
CA LYS A 857 -38.80 36.18 41.13
C LYS A 857 -39.04 36.59 39.67
N ALA A 858 -38.95 37.89 39.37
CA ALA A 858 -39.10 38.41 38.02
C ALA A 858 -37.91 38.10 37.11
N ALA A 859 -36.69 38.03 37.64
CA ALA A 859 -35.49 37.67 36.89
C ALA A 859 -35.52 36.21 36.42
N ALA A 860 -36.18 35.32 37.18
CA ALA A 860 -36.41 33.94 36.76
C ALA A 860 -37.38 33.85 35.58
N ASN A 861 -38.42 34.68 35.58
CA ASN A 861 -39.37 34.85 34.48
C ASN A 861 -40.19 36.11 34.74
N VAL A 862 -40.18 37.06 33.79
CA VAL A 862 -40.90 38.34 33.92
C VAL A 862 -42.40 38.15 34.21
N CYS A 863 -42.98 37.04 33.75
CA CYS A 863 -44.38 36.71 33.97
C CYS A 863 -44.68 36.23 35.40
N TYR A 864 -43.73 35.60 36.10
CA TYR A 864 -43.97 34.96 37.41
C TYR A 864 -44.23 35.93 38.55
N ALA A 865 -43.85 37.19 38.38
CA ALA A 865 -44.25 38.24 39.31
C ALA A 865 -45.79 38.36 39.38
N CYS A 866 -46.46 38.21 38.22
CA CYS A 866 -47.88 38.47 38.06
C CYS A 866 -48.73 37.20 37.86
N HIS A 867 -48.14 36.14 37.30
CA HIS A 867 -48.83 34.91 36.91
C HIS A 867 -48.19 33.66 37.55
N THR A 868 -49.02 32.82 38.17
CA THR A 868 -48.61 31.56 38.82
C THR A 868 -49.21 30.37 38.06
N PRO A 869 -48.41 29.58 37.30
CA PRO A 869 -48.94 28.52 36.42
C PRO A 869 -49.60 27.32 37.14
N HIS A 870 -49.21 27.07 38.39
CA HIS A 870 -49.69 25.96 39.20
C HIS A 870 -50.13 26.46 40.57
N ASN A 871 -51.18 25.85 41.13
CA ASN A 871 -51.66 26.13 42.48
C ASN A 871 -52.02 27.62 42.72
N PHE A 872 -52.52 28.31 41.69
CA PHE A 872 -53.15 29.62 41.85
C PHE A 872 -54.53 29.46 42.52
N HIS A 873 -54.99 30.52 43.22
CA HIS A 873 -56.25 30.49 43.96
C HIS A 873 -57.42 30.19 43.01
N LYS A 874 -58.35 29.30 43.41
CA LYS A 874 -59.40 28.75 42.52
C LYS A 874 -60.34 29.81 41.94
N GLU A 875 -60.53 30.90 42.68
CA GLU A 875 -61.37 32.03 42.28
C GLU A 875 -60.65 32.99 41.31
N ASN A 876 -59.33 32.86 41.15
CA ASN A 876 -58.55 33.70 40.26
C ASN A 876 -58.80 33.34 38.79
N ARG A 877 -58.54 34.31 37.94
CA ARG A 877 -58.50 34.15 36.48
C ARG A 877 -57.13 34.57 35.97
N LEU A 878 -56.80 34.14 34.74
CA LEU A 878 -55.53 34.46 34.07
C LEU A 878 -54.28 34.06 34.89
N MET A 879 -54.39 33.05 35.76
CA MET A 879 -53.30 32.62 36.64
C MET A 879 -52.79 33.73 37.57
N TRP A 880 -53.60 34.74 37.89
CA TRP A 880 -53.15 35.89 38.70
C TRP A 880 -52.57 35.47 40.05
N ALA A 881 -51.42 36.03 40.40
CA ALA A 881 -50.65 35.63 41.57
C ALA A 881 -51.24 36.12 42.90
N TYR A 882 -52.04 37.18 42.88
CA TYR A 882 -52.63 37.81 44.06
C TYR A 882 -54.06 37.33 44.31
N LYS A 883 -54.51 37.43 45.56
CA LYS A 883 -55.91 37.13 45.92
C LYS A 883 -56.80 38.33 45.52
N PRO A 884 -57.89 38.16 44.75
CA PRO A 884 -58.77 39.23 44.34
C PRO A 884 -59.52 39.77 45.57
N ASN A 885 -59.83 41.06 45.58
CA ASN A 885 -60.48 41.71 46.71
C ASN A 885 -62.01 41.81 46.51
N GLY A 886 -62.48 41.73 45.27
CA GLY A 886 -63.89 41.66 44.88
C GLY A 886 -64.67 42.97 44.94
N LYS A 887 -64.00 44.12 45.14
CA LYS A 887 -64.64 45.43 45.28
C LYS A 887 -64.72 46.21 43.97
N GLU A 888 -63.80 45.95 43.05
CA GLU A 888 -63.71 46.62 41.75
C GLU A 888 -63.72 45.56 40.64
N PRO A 889 -63.96 45.95 39.38
CA PRO A 889 -63.79 45.00 38.29
C PRO A 889 -62.39 44.37 38.32
N PHE A 890 -62.28 43.03 38.19
CA PHE A 890 -61.01 42.31 38.31
C PHE A 890 -59.89 42.91 37.45
N ALA A 891 -60.22 43.43 36.26
CA ALA A 891 -59.26 44.15 35.44
C ALA A 891 -58.64 45.36 36.18
N PHE A 892 -59.45 46.19 36.82
CA PHE A 892 -58.95 47.27 37.67
C PHE A 892 -58.12 46.76 38.84
N GLU A 893 -58.58 45.69 39.51
CA GLU A 893 -57.88 45.08 40.65
C GLU A 893 -56.43 44.68 40.29
N MET A 894 -56.21 44.13 39.10
CA MET A 894 -54.87 43.75 38.64
C MET A 894 -53.88 44.93 38.64
N CYS A 895 -54.34 46.16 38.41
CA CYS A 895 -53.49 47.35 38.50
C CYS A 895 -53.36 47.83 39.94
N SER A 896 -54.47 47.90 40.68
CA SER A 896 -54.47 48.43 42.05
C SER A 896 -53.79 47.51 43.06
N ASP A 897 -53.70 46.20 42.79
CA ASP A 897 -52.96 45.24 43.61
C ASP A 897 -51.48 45.64 43.75
N CYS A 898 -50.92 46.23 42.69
CA CYS A 898 -49.56 46.71 42.64
C CYS A 898 -49.45 48.22 42.90
N HIS A 899 -50.32 49.04 42.29
CA HIS A 899 -50.28 50.51 42.35
C HIS A 899 -51.06 51.07 43.53
N LYS A 900 -50.65 50.67 44.74
CA LYS A 900 -51.20 51.13 46.02
C LYS A 900 -50.07 51.52 46.97
N THR A 901 -50.41 52.19 48.08
CA THR A 901 -49.43 52.74 49.04
C THR A 901 -48.46 51.71 49.61
N ASP A 902 -48.93 50.46 49.80
CA ASP A 902 -48.16 49.32 50.29
C ASP A 902 -47.81 48.31 49.18
N GLY A 903 -48.02 48.66 47.91
CA GLY A 903 -47.81 47.79 46.75
C GLY A 903 -46.46 48.04 46.05
N VAL A 904 -46.06 47.11 45.17
CA VAL A 904 -44.78 47.20 44.42
C VAL A 904 -44.71 48.43 43.49
N GLY A 905 -45.86 49.01 43.13
CA GLY A 905 -46.01 50.20 42.31
C GLY A 905 -46.19 51.52 43.08
N TYR A 906 -45.87 51.57 44.39
CA TYR A 906 -46.15 52.72 45.27
C TYR A 906 -45.62 54.07 44.77
N LYS A 907 -44.54 54.10 43.97
CA LYS A 907 -43.99 55.34 43.39
C LYS A 907 -44.83 55.94 42.26
N LYS A 908 -45.81 55.20 41.75
CA LYS A 908 -46.63 55.56 40.57
C LYS A 908 -48.10 55.22 40.79
N ILE A 909 -48.67 55.71 41.88
CA ILE A 909 -50.10 55.55 42.18
C ILE A 909 -50.89 56.58 41.35
N PRO A 910 -51.88 56.15 40.53
CA PRO A 910 -52.76 57.08 39.82
C PRO A 910 -53.53 57.96 40.82
N VAL A 911 -53.42 59.29 40.68
CA VAL A 911 -54.00 60.26 41.64
C VAL A 911 -55.49 60.55 41.36
N GLU A 912 -55.92 60.51 40.10
CA GLU A 912 -57.29 60.79 39.66
C GLU A 912 -57.69 59.83 38.53
N THR A 913 -58.89 59.24 38.58
CA THR A 913 -59.44 58.34 37.54
C THR A 913 -60.76 58.90 36.99
N ALA A 914 -60.69 59.71 35.93
CA ALA A 914 -61.81 60.53 35.47
C ALA A 914 -62.75 59.87 34.42
N HIS A 915 -63.15 58.61 34.58
CA HIS A 915 -64.15 57.96 33.69
C HIS A 915 -65.00 56.87 34.38
N ASP A 916 -64.85 56.68 35.69
CA ASP A 916 -65.36 55.53 36.47
C ASP A 916 -66.90 55.46 36.54
N ARG A 917 -67.61 56.61 36.47
CA ARG A 917 -69.06 56.67 36.74
C ARG A 917 -69.96 57.10 35.58
N ILE A 918 -69.44 57.64 34.48
CA ILE A 918 -70.26 58.27 33.42
C ILE A 918 -70.77 57.25 32.37
N PHE A 919 -70.11 56.09 32.21
CA PHE A 919 -70.33 55.20 31.06
C PHE A 919 -71.34 54.06 31.22
N LYS A 920 -72.00 53.91 32.39
CA LYS A 920 -73.05 52.88 32.54
C LYS A 920 -74.31 53.18 31.71
N ILE A 921 -74.50 54.42 31.26
CA ILE A 921 -75.70 54.90 30.55
C ILE A 921 -75.47 55.16 29.03
N PHE A 922 -74.33 54.72 28.47
CA PHE A 922 -73.97 54.98 27.07
C PHE A 922 -74.77 54.08 26.08
N PRO A 923 -75.38 54.61 25.00
CA PRO A 923 -76.27 53.84 24.12
C PRO A 923 -75.58 52.94 23.06
N TYR A 924 -74.25 53.03 22.84
CA TYR A 924 -73.54 52.28 21.79
C TYR A 924 -72.42 51.35 22.30
N ARG A 925 -72.63 50.72 23.47
CA ARG A 925 -71.58 49.96 24.18
C ARG A 925 -71.07 48.72 23.44
N GLU A 926 -71.90 48.06 22.65
CA GLU A 926 -71.49 46.87 21.86
C GLU A 926 -70.36 47.18 20.87
N LYS A 927 -70.37 48.35 20.24
CA LYS A 927 -69.34 48.77 19.27
C LYS A 927 -67.96 48.93 19.93
N PHE A 928 -67.91 49.16 21.23
CA PHE A 928 -66.69 49.39 22.00
C PHE A 928 -66.44 48.30 23.05
N LYS A 929 -67.15 47.17 22.95
CA LYS A 929 -67.04 46.01 23.84
C LYS A 929 -65.59 45.61 24.09
N GLU A 930 -64.75 45.64 23.06
CA GLU A 930 -63.32 45.27 23.12
C GLU A 930 -62.48 46.11 24.12
N ASN A 931 -62.97 47.29 24.49
CA ASN A 931 -62.32 48.20 25.44
C ASN A 931 -63.03 48.25 26.81
N LEU A 932 -64.09 47.47 27.04
CA LEU A 932 -64.89 47.50 28.26
C LEU A 932 -64.74 46.20 29.06
N PHE A 933 -64.61 46.29 30.38
CA PHE A 933 -64.36 45.14 31.26
C PHE A 933 -65.44 44.99 32.32
N ASN A 934 -66.02 43.79 32.43
CA ASN A 934 -66.99 43.46 33.48
C ASN A 934 -66.30 43.13 34.82
N ASP A 935 -67.10 42.83 35.85
CA ASP A 935 -66.59 42.57 37.21
C ASP A 935 -65.62 41.39 37.27
N LYS A 936 -65.71 40.44 36.33
CA LYS A 936 -64.81 39.28 36.20
C LYS A 936 -63.54 39.60 35.40
N GLY A 937 -63.36 40.86 34.96
CA GLY A 937 -62.25 41.31 34.13
C GLY A 937 -62.29 40.77 32.69
N LEU A 938 -63.47 40.32 32.24
CA LEU A 938 -63.68 39.88 30.87
C LEU A 938 -64.20 41.03 30.01
N VAL A 939 -63.80 41.03 28.75
CA VAL A 939 -64.29 41.94 27.72
C VAL A 939 -65.80 41.77 27.55
N SER A 940 -66.57 42.82 27.78
CA SER A 940 -68.05 42.78 27.80
C SER A 940 -68.63 44.17 27.54
N ALA A 941 -69.72 44.25 26.77
CA ALA A 941 -70.37 45.51 26.44
C ALA A 941 -70.97 46.18 27.69
N GLU A 942 -71.37 45.38 28.67
CA GLU A 942 -71.85 45.79 29.98
C GLU A 942 -70.70 46.24 30.91
N GLY A 943 -69.46 46.08 30.46
CA GLY A 943 -68.25 46.44 31.19
C GLY A 943 -68.03 47.94 31.35
N SER A 944 -67.18 48.29 32.30
CA SER A 944 -66.77 49.68 32.58
C SER A 944 -65.41 49.98 31.94
N ILE A 945 -65.09 51.27 31.80
CA ILE A 945 -63.75 51.71 31.41
C ILE A 945 -62.83 51.49 32.62
N THR A 946 -61.80 50.67 32.44
CA THR A 946 -60.75 50.42 33.44
C THR A 946 -59.41 50.92 32.92
N CYS A 947 -58.36 50.83 33.74
CA CYS A 947 -56.99 51.12 33.31
C CYS A 947 -56.64 50.38 32.01
N GLN A 948 -57.08 49.11 31.87
CA GLN A 948 -56.83 48.26 30.71
C GLN A 948 -57.60 48.68 29.46
N SER A 949 -58.62 49.52 29.56
CA SER A 949 -59.31 50.05 28.38
C SER A 949 -58.35 50.86 27.51
N CYS A 950 -57.44 51.58 28.16
CA CYS A 950 -56.48 52.48 27.52
C CYS A 950 -55.04 51.95 27.59
N HIS A 951 -54.66 51.34 28.71
CA HIS A 951 -53.31 50.86 28.95
C HIS A 951 -53.17 49.35 28.71
N ASN A 952 -52.01 48.95 28.22
CA ASN A 952 -51.60 47.56 28.15
C ASN A 952 -50.19 47.46 28.78
N PRO A 953 -50.06 46.85 29.97
CA PRO A 953 -48.77 46.79 30.67
C PRO A 953 -47.71 46.00 29.87
N HIS A 954 -48.12 45.23 28.87
CA HIS A 954 -47.22 44.47 28.02
C HIS A 954 -46.63 45.26 26.86
N VAL A 955 -47.02 46.51 26.61
CA VAL A 955 -46.43 47.33 25.54
C VAL A 955 -46.06 48.71 26.05
N TRP A 956 -44.99 49.31 25.53
CA TRP A 956 -44.62 50.68 25.88
C TRP A 956 -45.49 51.70 25.14
N LYS A 957 -45.45 51.74 23.80
CA LYS A 957 -46.25 52.69 22.99
C LYS A 957 -47.20 51.99 22.01
N ALA A 958 -48.19 52.75 21.53
CA ALA A 958 -49.10 52.33 20.46
C ALA A 958 -48.32 51.79 19.24
N GLY A 959 -48.74 50.65 18.70
CA GLY A 959 -48.04 49.95 17.62
C GLY A 959 -46.91 49.01 18.07
N GLY A 960 -46.64 48.84 19.37
CA GLY A 960 -45.81 47.73 19.88
C GLY A 960 -44.29 47.89 19.70
N SER A 961 -43.74 49.08 19.96
CA SER A 961 -42.30 49.35 19.80
C SER A 961 -41.39 48.40 20.58
N MET A 962 -40.32 47.95 19.92
CA MET A 962 -39.27 47.11 20.52
C MET A 962 -38.19 47.89 21.30
N THR A 963 -38.40 49.18 21.57
CA THR A 963 -37.39 50.00 22.26
C THR A 963 -37.50 49.82 23.77
N ALA A 964 -36.41 49.42 24.42
CA ALA A 964 -36.36 49.24 25.88
C ALA A 964 -36.64 50.57 26.61
N ALA A 965 -37.61 50.58 27.52
CA ALA A 965 -38.05 51.79 28.21
C ALA A 965 -37.91 51.73 29.75
N TYR A 966 -36.96 50.95 30.24
CA TYR A 966 -36.80 50.70 31.69
C TYR A 966 -36.55 51.96 32.53
N ASN A 967 -35.92 52.98 31.94
CA ASN A 967 -35.61 54.26 32.60
C ASN A 967 -36.13 55.48 31.84
N VAL A 968 -36.93 55.26 30.80
CA VAL A 968 -37.54 56.35 30.04
C VAL A 968 -38.82 56.74 30.77
N GLU A 969 -38.91 57.97 31.26
CA GLU A 969 -40.20 58.46 31.75
C GLU A 969 -41.10 58.70 30.55
N GLY A 970 -42.26 58.05 30.55
CA GLY A 970 -43.25 58.21 29.50
C GLY A 970 -43.95 59.56 29.61
N ASP A 971 -44.51 59.96 28.49
CA ASP A 971 -45.37 61.13 28.33
C ASP A 971 -46.80 60.65 27.97
N PRO A 972 -47.77 61.57 27.80
CA PRO A 972 -49.15 61.25 27.41
C PRO A 972 -49.29 60.24 26.28
N THR A 973 -48.39 60.29 25.31
CA THR A 973 -48.53 59.66 23.99
C THR A 973 -47.85 58.31 23.89
N ASN A 974 -47.07 57.91 24.90
CA ASN A 974 -46.25 56.71 24.86
C ASN A 974 -46.24 55.90 26.17
N SER A 975 -47.05 56.26 27.18
CA SER A 975 -47.11 55.54 28.46
C SER A 975 -48.11 54.37 28.42
N PHE A 976 -47.63 53.19 28.05
CA PHE A 976 -48.36 51.92 28.00
C PHE A 976 -49.64 51.91 27.17
N LEU A 977 -49.75 52.76 26.16
CA LEU A 977 -51.01 52.92 25.42
C LEU A 977 -51.30 51.75 24.48
N LYS A 978 -52.55 51.29 24.49
CA LYS A 978 -53.10 50.41 23.46
C LYS A 978 -53.18 51.12 22.11
N SER A 979 -52.90 50.38 21.05
CA SER A 979 -52.97 50.90 19.67
C SER A 979 -54.39 51.34 19.31
N GLY A 980 -54.53 52.52 18.70
CA GLY A 980 -55.80 53.03 18.19
C GLY A 980 -56.79 53.58 19.24
N VAL A 981 -56.46 53.58 20.53
CA VAL A 981 -57.37 54.13 21.57
C VAL A 981 -57.59 55.63 21.38
N LYS A 982 -56.54 56.41 21.12
CA LYS A 982 -56.65 57.87 20.90
C LYS A 982 -57.49 58.20 19.66
N ASP A 983 -57.16 57.56 18.54
CA ASP A 983 -57.71 57.91 17.22
C ASP A 983 -59.08 57.27 16.94
N LYS A 984 -59.46 56.23 17.70
CA LYS A 984 -60.72 55.49 17.50
C LYS A 984 -61.64 55.53 18.72
N PHE A 985 -61.13 55.27 19.92
CA PHE A 985 -61.97 55.17 21.13
C PHE A 985 -62.28 56.55 21.72
N CYS A 986 -61.26 57.41 21.89
CA CYS A 986 -61.45 58.77 22.43
C CYS A 986 -62.12 59.71 21.43
N ALA A 987 -61.73 59.65 20.15
CA ALA A 987 -62.27 60.48 19.06
C ALA A 987 -63.78 60.33 18.87
N VAL A 988 -64.33 59.14 19.13
CA VAL A 988 -65.77 58.90 19.03
C VAL A 988 -66.55 59.75 20.02
N CYS A 989 -66.05 59.90 21.25
CA CYS A 989 -66.76 60.63 22.28
C CYS A 989 -66.45 62.13 22.21
N HIS A 990 -65.16 62.47 22.14
CA HIS A 990 -64.72 63.86 22.22
C HIS A 990 -64.68 64.58 20.87
N GLY A 991 -64.90 63.89 19.75
CA GLY A 991 -64.77 64.42 18.39
C GLY A 991 -63.32 64.41 17.90
N GLU A 992 -63.12 64.26 16.59
CA GLU A 992 -61.77 64.05 15.99
C GLU A 992 -60.79 65.18 16.28
N THR A 993 -61.25 66.44 16.26
CA THR A 993 -60.39 67.60 16.51
C THR A 993 -60.09 67.79 18.00
N GLN A 994 -61.08 67.67 18.89
CA GLN A 994 -60.88 67.92 20.32
C GLN A 994 -60.30 66.74 21.08
N ALA A 995 -60.48 65.50 20.63
CA ALA A 995 -59.97 64.33 21.34
C ALA A 995 -58.46 64.37 21.52
N LYS A 996 -57.72 64.83 20.50
CA LYS A 996 -56.27 65.02 20.59
C LYS A 996 -55.92 66.08 21.64
N ASP A 997 -56.57 67.23 21.59
CA ASP A 997 -56.26 68.36 22.45
C ASP A 997 -56.62 68.08 23.91
N LEU A 998 -57.77 67.45 24.17
CA LEU A 998 -58.16 67.02 25.50
C LEU A 998 -57.22 65.93 26.01
N PHE A 999 -56.89 64.94 25.18
CA PHE A 999 -55.94 63.90 25.56
C PHE A 999 -54.58 64.50 25.93
N ASP A 1000 -54.02 65.37 25.10
CA ASP A 1000 -52.72 66.00 25.35
C ASP A 1000 -52.78 66.91 26.60
N LYS A 1001 -53.88 67.67 26.78
CA LYS A 1001 -54.11 68.53 27.95
C LYS A 1001 -54.22 67.75 29.26
N TYR A 1002 -55.08 66.74 29.32
CA TYR A 1002 -55.33 65.96 30.54
C TYR A 1002 -54.12 65.11 30.98
N HIS A 1003 -53.21 64.85 30.05
CA HIS A 1003 -51.98 64.12 30.35
C HIS A 1003 -50.77 65.06 30.46
N ASP A 1004 -50.90 66.36 30.22
CA ASP A 1004 -49.83 67.32 30.48
C ASP A 1004 -49.51 67.38 31.99
N LYS A 1005 -48.22 67.44 32.33
CA LYS A 1005 -47.77 67.42 33.72
C LYS A 1005 -48.14 68.71 34.45
N THR A 1006 -47.94 69.88 33.82
CA THR A 1006 -48.26 71.17 34.42
C THR A 1006 -49.76 71.37 34.63
N PHE A 1007 -50.58 70.86 33.71
CA PHE A 1007 -52.04 70.84 33.86
C PHE A 1007 -52.48 69.94 35.02
N ARG A 1008 -51.89 68.75 35.16
CA ARG A 1008 -52.19 67.81 36.26
C ARG A 1008 -51.76 68.35 37.61
N ASP A 1009 -50.55 68.91 37.70
CA ASP A 1009 -50.01 69.48 38.93
C ASP A 1009 -50.80 70.73 39.35
N GLY A 1010 -51.22 71.58 38.39
CA GLY A 1010 -52.03 72.78 38.64
C GLY A 1010 -53.51 72.50 38.97
N ARG A 1011 -54.08 71.37 38.51
CA ARG A 1011 -55.47 70.98 38.83
C ARG A 1011 -55.66 70.40 40.21
N SER A 1012 -54.59 69.97 40.89
CA SER A 1012 -54.68 69.52 42.29
C SER A 1012 -55.29 70.58 43.22
N GLN A 1013 -55.36 71.84 42.79
CA GLN A 1013 -55.98 72.95 43.53
C GLN A 1013 -57.41 73.33 43.08
N LEU A 1014 -57.96 72.73 42.02
CA LEU A 1014 -59.31 73.07 41.50
C LEU A 1014 -60.22 71.84 41.47
N ASN A 1015 -60.69 71.46 42.65
CA ASN A 1015 -61.82 70.55 42.86
C ASN A 1015 -63.12 71.18 42.32
N ARG A 1016 -63.40 71.04 41.03
CA ARG A 1016 -64.76 71.28 40.49
C ARG A 1016 -65.38 69.94 40.07
N LYS A 1017 -66.38 69.50 40.85
CA LYS A 1017 -67.37 68.53 40.37
C LYS A 1017 -68.04 69.13 39.14
N MET A 1018 -68.06 68.39 38.03
CA MET A 1018 -68.82 68.79 36.84
C MET A 1018 -70.29 68.90 37.21
N LEU A 1019 -70.91 70.02 36.84
CA LEU A 1019 -72.34 70.25 37.07
C LEU A 1019 -73.17 69.37 36.13
N GLU A 1020 -74.37 68.99 36.52
CA GLU A 1020 -75.24 68.08 35.76
C GLU A 1020 -75.54 68.60 34.35
N ALA A 1021 -75.70 69.92 34.21
CA ALA A 1021 -75.85 70.59 32.91
C ALA A 1021 -74.60 70.43 32.01
N GLU A 1022 -73.42 70.34 32.61
CA GLU A 1022 -72.14 70.14 31.91
C GLU A 1022 -72.00 68.68 31.46
N VAL A 1023 -72.46 67.73 32.28
CA VAL A 1023 -72.55 66.31 31.91
C VAL A 1023 -73.54 66.11 30.77
N LEU A 1024 -74.74 66.70 30.85
CA LEU A 1024 -75.76 66.63 29.80
C LEU A 1024 -75.27 67.26 28.50
N LYS A 1025 -74.63 68.44 28.58
CA LYS A 1025 -74.02 69.07 27.40
C LYS A 1025 -72.99 68.15 26.74
N ASN A 1026 -72.11 67.55 27.54
CA ASN A 1026 -71.09 66.65 27.01
C ASN A 1026 -71.71 65.37 26.42
N LEU A 1027 -72.77 64.82 27.02
CA LEU A 1027 -73.51 63.68 26.47
C LEU A 1027 -74.16 64.02 25.12
N PHE A 1028 -74.75 65.21 24.98
CA PHE A 1028 -75.28 65.70 23.69
C PHE A 1028 -74.19 65.88 22.64
N GLU A 1029 -73.02 66.42 23.03
CA GLU A 1029 -71.89 66.55 22.11
C GLU A 1029 -71.36 65.18 21.67
N ILE A 1030 -71.25 64.22 22.61
CA ILE A 1030 -70.88 62.83 22.33
C ILE A 1030 -71.89 62.18 21.37
N GLN A 1031 -73.20 62.32 21.64
CA GLN A 1031 -74.25 61.78 20.78
C GLN A 1031 -74.20 62.38 19.37
N ARG A 1032 -74.02 63.70 19.26
CA ARG A 1032 -73.89 64.37 17.97
C ARG A 1032 -72.65 63.90 17.20
N ASN A 1033 -71.54 63.66 17.89
CA ASN A 1033 -70.32 63.13 17.28
C ASN A 1033 -70.52 61.70 16.76
N LEU A 1034 -71.25 60.86 17.50
CA LEU A 1034 -71.63 59.51 17.07
C LEU A 1034 -72.53 59.53 15.83
N GLU A 1035 -73.56 60.38 15.81
CA GLU A 1035 -74.47 60.53 14.66
C GLU A 1035 -73.72 60.96 13.39
N LYS A 1036 -72.71 61.84 13.51
CA LYS A 1036 -71.86 62.23 12.37
C LYS A 1036 -71.05 61.07 11.78
N ILE A 1037 -70.60 60.13 12.62
CA ILE A 1037 -69.87 58.95 12.17
C ILE A 1037 -70.81 57.96 11.46
N GLU A 1038 -72.10 57.95 11.78
CA GLU A 1038 -73.10 57.08 11.13
C GLU A 1038 -73.76 57.70 9.88
N GLY A 1039 -73.73 59.03 9.73
CA GLY A 1039 -74.45 59.79 8.71
C GLY A 1039 -73.75 59.97 7.34
N ALA A 1040 -72.54 59.44 7.15
CA ALA A 1040 -71.92 59.33 5.84
C ALA A 1040 -72.34 58.01 5.17
N LYS A 1041 -73.62 57.91 4.79
CA LYS A 1041 -74.14 56.81 3.97
C LYS A 1041 -74.16 57.19 2.50
#